data_AF-A0A0Q6PKS7-F1
#
_entry.id   AF-A0A0Q6PKS7-F1
#
_cell.length_a   1.000
_cell.length_b   1.000
_cell.length_c   1.000
_cell.angle_alpha   90.00
_cell.angle_beta   90.00
_cell.angle_gamma   90.00
#
_symmetry.space_group_name_H-M   'P 1'
#
loop_
_entity.id
_entity.type
_entity.pdbx_description
1 polymer ?
#
loop_
_entity_poly.entity_id
_entity_poly.type
_entity_poly.pdbx_seq_one_letter_code
_entity_poly.pdbx_strand_id
1 'polypeptide(L)'
;MAASRSESVTVGGRTLKLTNLDKVFYPETGTTKRDVLSYYAAIAEVLLPHTTDRPATRKRWVNGVGTADDPGEVFFQKNADDSTPDWVARASIVHKTHTNQYPLVNDLATLTWLAQIATLEIHVPQWRFGRNGQPKNPDRLVLDLDPGDGVGLAECAEVARFAKDILTGMGLDPIPVTSGSKGIHLYAALDGTQNSSDVSSVAHELARVLEADHPDLVVSDMKKSLRRGKVLVDWSQNNASKTTVAPYSLRGRLRPTVAAPRTWRELASKNLRHLEYPEVLQRVNRRGDPLASLDAGRIQQPGAASAQSDRLATYRSKRTTGKTPEPIPDRHGSASEGRSFVIQEHHARRLHHDFRLEHDGVLVSWALPKGPPTDPGSNHLAVQTEDHPLEYGSFEGTIPQGEYGGGEVSIWDAGTYELEKWRDGKEVIATLHGRPQGGLGGPRTFALIHTGGEGKSAQNWLIHLMKDSPTRGKAATSKPRATTRATDAGEANAGATHPQRKRVTGAKRRSMLAPMLATLGDVGDIDDESEWAFEMKWDGIRAITTVSNGAVRVVSRNGNDMTASYPELRQLAELLRDDDAVLDGEIVALNKAGRPDFGVLQTRMKLTKPADVERAMKRTAVHYMVFDLLEVNGESLVSREYDSRRHALEALLSPPASGAIQVPPTFTRGLDDAIASSRELGLEGVMAKERDGRYAAGLRSHSWIKIKHHRTQEVVVGGWRPGNGRRAGTVGSLLIGVAENQSFRYIGRVGTGFSDRDLDELRGLFAARARTTPSLTDVPAVDARDAHWVRADLVGEVEFAEWTSTGRLRQPRWRGWRTDKAPSDVRRE
;
A
#
# COMPACT_ATOMS: atom_id res chain seq x y z
N MET A 1 38.66 1.13 -52.06
CA MET A 1 37.52 1.79 -51.40
C MET A 1 36.25 1.06 -51.78
N ALA A 2 35.75 0.14 -50.95
CA ALA A 2 34.49 -0.53 -51.21
C ALA A 2 33.34 0.45 -50.91
N ALA A 3 32.47 0.69 -51.89
CA ALA A 3 31.29 1.54 -51.71
C ALA A 3 30.48 1.05 -50.49
N SER A 4 30.14 1.95 -49.56
CA SER A 4 29.33 1.57 -48.40
C SER A 4 27.95 1.13 -48.89
N ARG A 5 27.70 -0.18 -48.92
CA ARG A 5 26.37 -0.72 -49.20
C ARG A 5 25.44 -0.25 -48.10
N SER A 6 24.44 0.54 -48.49
CA SER A 6 23.36 0.97 -47.61
C SER A 6 22.04 0.40 -48.10
N GLU A 7 21.26 -0.17 -47.20
CA GLU A 7 19.94 -0.72 -47.47
C GLU A 7 18.90 0.14 -46.75
N SER A 8 17.82 0.53 -47.44
CA SER A 8 16.68 1.21 -46.82
C SER A 8 15.63 0.17 -46.46
N VAL A 9 15.20 0.14 -45.19
CA VAL A 9 14.19 -0.79 -44.70
C VAL A 9 13.04 -0.03 -44.06
N THR A 10 11.82 -0.56 -44.17
CA THR A 10 10.64 -0.02 -43.48
C THR A 10 10.30 -0.93 -42.30
N VAL A 11 10.32 -0.39 -41.09
CA VAL A 11 10.07 -1.12 -39.85
C VAL A 11 9.03 -0.33 -39.05
N GLY A 12 7.88 -0.95 -38.74
CA GLY A 12 6.81 -0.28 -37.98
C GLY A 12 6.31 1.02 -38.63
N GLY A 13 6.30 1.09 -39.96
CA GLY A 13 5.94 2.30 -40.72
C GLY A 13 7.01 3.40 -40.75
N ARG A 14 8.21 3.16 -40.20
CA ARG A 14 9.35 4.09 -40.25
C ARG A 14 10.40 3.60 -41.24
N THR A 15 10.94 4.50 -42.05
CA THR A 15 12.04 4.18 -42.98
C THR A 15 13.39 4.41 -42.31
N LEU A 16 14.24 3.39 -42.26
CA LEU A 16 15.60 3.46 -41.71
C LEU A 16 16.64 3.11 -42.78
N LYS A 17 17.76 3.85 -42.78
CA LYS A 17 18.93 3.54 -43.59
C LYS A 17 19.92 2.69 -42.79
N LEU A 18 20.08 1.44 -43.18
CA LEU A 18 21.05 0.53 -42.60
C LEU A 18 22.37 0.59 -43.38
N THR A 19 23.50 0.54 -42.68
CA THR A 19 24.84 0.66 -43.29
C THR A 19 25.83 -0.29 -42.64
N ASN A 20 26.85 -0.71 -43.40
CA ASN A 20 27.95 -1.56 -42.92
C ASN A 20 27.45 -2.85 -42.26
N LEU A 21 26.49 -3.53 -42.89
CA LEU A 21 25.81 -4.70 -42.34
C LEU A 21 26.76 -5.87 -42.10
N ASP A 22 27.79 -6.02 -42.92
CA ASP A 22 28.79 -7.08 -42.81
C ASP A 22 29.91 -6.73 -41.80
N LYS A 23 29.83 -5.58 -41.13
CA LYS A 23 30.80 -5.18 -40.11
C LYS A 23 30.71 -6.14 -38.92
N VAL A 24 31.84 -6.76 -38.57
CA VAL A 24 31.95 -7.67 -37.43
C VAL A 24 31.90 -6.85 -36.12
N PHE A 25 30.94 -7.16 -35.25
CA PHE A 25 30.84 -6.59 -33.92
C PHE A 25 31.46 -7.49 -32.85
N TYR A 26 31.42 -8.82 -33.02
CA TYR A 26 32.06 -9.78 -32.12
C TYR A 26 33.06 -10.65 -32.91
N PRO A 27 34.36 -10.34 -32.85
CA PRO A 27 35.39 -11.07 -33.61
C PRO A 27 35.45 -12.56 -33.29
N GLU A 28 35.29 -12.97 -32.03
CA GLU A 28 35.41 -14.39 -31.62
C GLU A 28 34.38 -15.32 -32.26
N THR A 29 33.22 -14.78 -32.63
CA THR A 29 32.11 -15.54 -33.21
C THR A 29 31.83 -15.13 -34.66
N GLY A 30 32.54 -14.13 -35.18
CA GLY A 30 32.25 -13.53 -36.48
C GLY A 30 30.89 -12.82 -36.54
N THR A 31 30.25 -12.54 -35.40
CA THR A 31 28.89 -11.96 -35.38
C THR A 31 28.91 -10.54 -35.93
N THR A 32 28.14 -10.32 -36.98
CA THR A 32 28.07 -9.07 -37.73
C THR A 32 27.00 -8.13 -37.21
N LYS A 33 27.00 -6.89 -37.69
CA LYS A 33 25.93 -5.93 -37.46
C LYS A 33 24.58 -6.43 -37.98
N ARG A 34 24.57 -7.14 -39.13
CA ARG A 34 23.37 -7.78 -39.67
C ARG A 34 22.79 -8.77 -38.67
N ASP A 35 23.63 -9.60 -38.06
CA ASP A 35 23.19 -10.58 -37.06
C ASP A 35 22.60 -9.91 -35.81
N VAL A 36 23.20 -8.81 -35.35
CA VAL A 36 22.68 -8.04 -34.21
C VAL A 36 21.32 -7.41 -34.54
N LEU A 37 21.16 -6.85 -35.75
CA LEU A 37 19.87 -6.35 -36.23
C LEU A 37 18.81 -7.46 -36.30
N SER A 38 19.17 -8.62 -36.85
CA SER A 38 18.29 -9.79 -36.92
C SER A 38 17.89 -10.32 -35.55
N TYR A 39 18.83 -10.36 -34.60
CA TYR A 39 18.55 -10.75 -33.22
C TYR A 39 17.52 -9.80 -32.58
N TYR A 40 17.77 -8.50 -32.66
CA TYR A 40 16.87 -7.52 -32.05
C TYR A 40 15.49 -7.52 -32.72
N ALA A 41 15.41 -7.75 -34.03
CA ALA A 41 14.14 -7.92 -34.71
C ALA A 41 13.36 -9.16 -34.22
N ALA A 42 14.05 -10.28 -34.02
CA ALA A 42 13.44 -11.54 -33.60
C ALA A 42 13.06 -11.56 -32.11
N ILE A 43 13.78 -10.85 -31.25
CA ILE A 43 13.53 -10.83 -29.80
C ILE A 43 12.64 -9.67 -29.34
N ALA A 44 12.28 -8.75 -30.24
CA ALA A 44 11.60 -7.50 -29.89
C ALA A 44 10.31 -7.70 -29.08
N GLU A 45 9.51 -8.71 -29.43
CA GLU A 45 8.23 -8.99 -28.76
C GLU A 45 8.39 -9.21 -27.24
N VAL A 46 9.46 -9.88 -26.82
CA VAL A 46 9.73 -10.17 -25.40
C VAL A 46 10.70 -9.17 -24.75
N LEU A 47 11.47 -8.43 -25.53
CA LEU A 47 12.37 -7.39 -25.02
C LEU A 47 11.61 -6.10 -24.70
N LEU A 48 10.75 -5.64 -25.61
CA LEU A 48 10.09 -4.34 -25.52
C LEU A 48 9.29 -4.14 -24.23
N PRO A 49 8.51 -5.11 -23.71
CA PRO A 49 7.80 -4.94 -22.43
C PRO A 49 8.71 -4.53 -21.27
N HIS A 50 10.00 -4.90 -21.31
CA HIS A 50 10.97 -4.58 -20.27
C HIS A 50 11.71 -3.25 -20.47
N THR A 51 11.51 -2.58 -21.61
CA THR A 51 12.13 -1.28 -21.96
C THR A 51 11.12 -0.17 -22.23
N THR A 52 9.85 -0.50 -22.51
CA THR A 52 8.80 0.48 -22.82
C THR A 52 8.64 1.53 -21.73
N ASP A 53 8.63 2.78 -22.16
CA ASP A 53 8.54 4.00 -21.35
C ASP A 53 9.65 4.17 -20.32
N ARG A 54 10.75 3.41 -20.44
CA ARG A 54 11.92 3.56 -19.58
C ARG A 54 13.01 4.36 -20.31
N PRO A 55 13.63 5.37 -19.66
CA PRO A 55 14.72 6.12 -20.26
C PRO A 55 15.92 5.20 -20.48
N ALA A 56 16.27 4.98 -21.75
CA ALA A 56 17.34 4.05 -22.11
C ALA A 56 18.71 4.74 -22.11
N THR A 57 19.60 4.24 -21.27
CA THR A 57 21.03 4.48 -21.36
C THR A 57 21.66 3.43 -22.27
N ARG A 58 22.50 3.86 -23.22
CA ARG A 58 23.02 3.02 -24.30
C ARG A 58 24.53 2.86 -24.15
N LYS A 59 25.04 1.65 -24.33
CA LYS A 59 26.47 1.43 -24.58
C LYS A 59 26.70 0.97 -26.00
N ARG A 60 27.60 1.67 -26.69
CA ARG A 60 27.84 1.51 -28.12
C ARG A 60 29.28 1.08 -28.38
N TRP A 61 29.44 0.11 -29.27
CA TRP A 61 30.74 -0.34 -29.79
C TRP A 61 30.75 -0.12 -31.29
N VAL A 62 31.05 1.12 -31.68
CA VAL A 62 30.97 1.55 -33.09
C VAL A 62 31.84 0.66 -33.99
N ASN A 63 32.97 0.17 -33.47
CA ASN A 63 33.93 -0.69 -34.15
C ASN A 63 33.90 -2.16 -33.69
N GLY A 64 32.87 -2.56 -32.96
CA GLY A 64 32.81 -3.89 -32.33
C GLY A 64 33.54 -3.94 -30.99
N VAL A 65 33.40 -5.07 -30.29
CA VAL A 65 33.93 -5.28 -28.93
C VAL A 65 35.42 -5.55 -28.87
N GLY A 66 36.08 -5.74 -30.01
CA GLY A 66 37.49 -6.11 -30.10
C GLY A 66 37.77 -7.55 -29.66
N THR A 67 39.02 -7.83 -29.30
CA THR A 67 39.50 -9.13 -28.80
C THR A 67 39.97 -8.99 -27.35
N ALA A 68 40.43 -10.09 -26.74
CA ALA A 68 41.02 -10.04 -25.40
C ALA A 68 42.27 -9.15 -25.34
N ASP A 69 43.08 -9.15 -26.41
CA ASP A 69 44.34 -8.42 -26.49
C ASP A 69 44.14 -6.97 -26.96
N ASP A 70 43.10 -6.70 -27.76
CA ASP A 70 42.76 -5.37 -28.28
C ASP A 70 41.26 -5.08 -28.08
N PRO A 71 40.84 -4.67 -26.86
CA PRO A 71 39.45 -4.44 -26.54
C PRO A 71 38.91 -3.19 -27.24
N GLY A 72 37.73 -3.32 -27.85
CA GLY A 72 37.08 -2.23 -28.58
C GLY A 72 36.56 -1.12 -27.68
N GLU A 73 36.62 0.12 -28.19
CA GLU A 73 36.17 1.31 -27.47
C GLU A 73 34.65 1.30 -27.23
N VAL A 74 34.25 1.64 -26.00
CA VAL A 74 32.84 1.73 -25.58
C VAL A 74 32.42 3.17 -25.35
N PHE A 75 31.31 3.57 -25.98
CA PHE A 75 30.69 4.87 -25.79
C PHE A 75 29.45 4.73 -24.92
N PHE A 76 29.45 5.38 -23.76
CA PHE A 76 28.31 5.42 -22.86
C PHE A 76 27.48 6.68 -23.11
N GLN A 77 26.22 6.51 -23.53
CA GLN A 77 25.36 7.63 -23.94
C GLN A 77 24.03 7.61 -23.20
N LYS A 78 23.82 8.67 -22.42
CA LYS A 78 22.55 8.98 -21.75
C LYS A 78 21.70 9.86 -22.65
N ASN A 79 22.19 11.05 -22.96
CA ASN A 79 21.49 12.04 -23.78
C ASN A 79 21.34 11.61 -25.25
N ALA A 80 20.17 11.80 -25.82
CA ALA A 80 19.93 11.74 -27.26
C ALA A 80 20.67 12.90 -27.92
N ASP A 81 21.31 12.63 -29.06
CA ASP A 81 22.02 13.63 -29.85
C ASP A 81 21.15 14.12 -31.02
N ASP A 82 21.61 15.17 -31.70
CA ASP A 82 20.90 15.79 -32.84
C ASP A 82 20.70 14.82 -34.02
N SER A 83 21.47 13.73 -34.07
CA SER A 83 21.32 12.68 -35.10
C SER A 83 20.24 11.66 -34.78
N THR A 84 19.63 11.75 -33.59
CA THR A 84 18.50 10.90 -33.21
C THR A 84 17.29 11.24 -34.09
N PRO A 85 16.66 10.25 -34.74
CA PRO A 85 15.46 10.50 -35.54
C PRO A 85 14.36 11.19 -34.72
N ASP A 86 13.64 12.11 -35.37
CA ASP A 86 12.52 12.86 -34.82
C ASP A 86 11.39 11.97 -34.27
N TRP A 87 11.18 10.83 -34.91
CA TRP A 87 10.16 9.85 -34.52
C TRP A 87 10.53 8.99 -33.31
N VAL A 88 11.80 8.97 -32.87
CA VAL A 88 12.19 8.25 -31.66
C VAL A 88 11.64 9.04 -30.47
N ALA A 89 10.74 8.42 -29.70
CA ALA A 89 10.18 9.02 -28.49
C ALA A 89 11.29 9.34 -27.49
N ARG A 90 11.19 10.50 -26.83
CA ARG A 90 12.17 10.99 -25.86
C ARG A 90 11.48 11.44 -24.58
N ALA A 91 12.19 11.32 -23.48
CA ALA A 91 11.76 11.86 -22.19
C ALA A 91 12.88 12.63 -21.51
N SER A 92 12.52 13.70 -20.82
CA SER A 92 13.46 14.60 -20.16
C SER A 92 13.70 14.14 -18.72
N ILE A 93 14.96 14.09 -18.30
CA ILE A 93 15.31 14.03 -16.87
C ILE A 93 16.12 15.28 -16.55
N VAL A 94 15.57 16.10 -15.66
CA VAL A 94 16.24 17.29 -15.14
C VAL A 94 17.21 16.86 -14.06
N HIS A 95 18.50 17.03 -14.33
CA HIS A 95 19.55 16.92 -13.33
C HIS A 95 19.87 18.32 -12.77
N LYS A 96 20.60 18.38 -11.65
CA LYS A 96 20.92 19.65 -10.95
C LYS A 96 21.54 20.72 -11.83
N THR A 97 22.26 20.33 -12.88
CA THR A 97 23.05 21.23 -13.74
C THR A 97 22.67 21.18 -15.22
N HIS A 98 21.85 20.24 -15.65
CA HIS A 98 21.51 20.03 -17.06
C HIS A 98 20.27 19.15 -17.21
N THR A 99 19.61 19.23 -18.34
CA THR A 99 18.51 18.32 -18.72
C THR A 99 19.02 17.34 -19.77
N ASN A 100 18.85 16.05 -19.52
CA ASN A 100 19.14 15.01 -20.51
C ASN A 100 17.83 14.53 -21.15
N GLN A 101 17.81 14.46 -22.48
CA GLN A 101 16.78 13.78 -23.26
C GLN A 101 17.16 12.31 -23.42
N TYR A 102 16.39 11.39 -22.88
CA TYR A 102 16.64 9.95 -23.05
C TYR A 102 15.72 9.39 -24.13
N PRO A 103 16.22 8.53 -25.05
CA PRO A 103 15.34 7.79 -25.94
C PRO A 103 14.52 6.76 -25.17
N LEU A 104 13.27 6.56 -25.58
CA LEU A 104 12.37 5.52 -25.08
C LEU A 104 12.30 4.37 -26.10
N VAL A 105 12.63 3.16 -25.67
CA VAL A 105 12.66 1.99 -26.55
C VAL A 105 11.30 1.31 -26.51
N ASN A 106 10.35 1.91 -27.23
CA ASN A 106 8.92 1.56 -27.18
C ASN A 106 8.48 0.67 -28.35
N ASP A 107 9.28 0.58 -29.41
CA ASP A 107 8.93 -0.11 -30.64
C ASP A 107 10.14 -0.73 -31.34
N LEU A 108 9.85 -1.62 -32.29
CA LEU A 108 10.85 -2.33 -33.09
C LEU A 108 11.67 -1.38 -33.96
N ALA A 109 11.09 -0.26 -34.44
CA ALA A 109 11.81 0.71 -35.26
C ALA A 109 12.93 1.38 -34.46
N THR A 110 12.62 1.79 -33.23
CA THR A 110 13.58 2.37 -32.27
C THR A 110 14.69 1.38 -31.94
N LEU A 111 14.33 0.12 -31.67
CA LEU A 111 15.30 -0.93 -31.38
C LEU A 111 16.22 -1.21 -32.59
N THR A 112 15.66 -1.19 -33.80
CA THR A 112 16.41 -1.31 -35.06
C THR A 112 17.38 -0.14 -35.24
N TRP A 113 16.93 1.08 -34.95
CA TRP A 113 17.81 2.26 -34.96
C TRP A 113 18.96 2.13 -33.95
N LEU A 114 18.67 1.69 -32.73
CA LEU A 114 19.71 1.45 -31.70
C LEU A 114 20.78 0.47 -32.17
N ALA A 115 20.37 -0.65 -32.77
CA ALA A 115 21.29 -1.63 -33.36
C ALA A 115 22.09 -1.03 -34.54
N GLN A 116 21.44 -0.23 -35.39
CA GLN A 116 22.08 0.47 -36.51
C GLN A 116 23.17 1.45 -36.03
N ILE A 117 22.98 2.12 -34.89
CA ILE A 117 24.00 2.99 -34.29
C ILE A 117 25.00 2.23 -33.41
N ALA A 118 25.04 0.90 -33.50
CA ALA A 118 25.95 0.00 -32.78
C ALA A 118 25.74 -0.03 -31.26
N THR A 119 24.51 0.18 -30.78
CA THR A 119 24.14 -0.07 -29.37
C THR A 119 24.07 -1.56 -29.13
N LEU A 120 24.95 -2.07 -28.27
CA LEU A 120 24.93 -3.46 -27.85
C LEU A 120 24.20 -3.62 -26.51
N GLU A 121 24.47 -2.74 -25.54
CA GLU A 121 23.78 -2.80 -24.24
C GLU A 121 22.74 -1.68 -24.09
N ILE A 122 21.54 -2.06 -23.67
CA ILE A 122 20.43 -1.18 -23.31
C ILE A 122 20.26 -1.28 -21.80
N HIS A 123 20.38 -0.16 -21.10
CA HIS A 123 20.25 -0.08 -19.64
C HIS A 123 19.07 0.82 -19.28
N VAL A 124 18.19 0.33 -18.42
CA VAL A 124 16.95 1.01 -18.03
C VAL A 124 16.77 1.02 -16.51
N PRO A 125 16.09 2.01 -15.92
CA PRO A 125 15.75 1.99 -14.50
C PRO A 125 14.65 0.97 -14.19
N GLN A 126 14.31 0.85 -12.90
CA GLN A 126 13.22 0.00 -12.42
C GLN A 126 11.84 0.69 -12.42
N TRP A 127 11.79 1.96 -12.82
CA TRP A 127 10.57 2.74 -13.04
C TRP A 127 10.38 3.07 -14.52
N ARG A 128 9.22 3.67 -14.86
CA ARG A 128 8.85 4.13 -16.22
C ARG A 128 8.21 5.51 -16.18
N PHE A 129 8.25 6.23 -17.28
CA PHE A 129 7.49 7.47 -17.42
C PHE A 129 5.98 7.19 -17.48
N GLY A 130 5.21 8.07 -16.87
CA GLY A 130 3.76 8.17 -17.08
C GLY A 130 3.44 9.00 -18.32
N ARG A 131 2.16 9.02 -18.69
CA ARG A 131 1.66 9.76 -19.87
C ARG A 131 1.91 11.27 -19.78
N ASN A 132 2.00 11.81 -18.57
CA ASN A 132 2.32 13.21 -18.30
C ASN A 132 3.84 13.52 -18.36
N GLY A 133 4.67 12.56 -18.77
CA GLY A 133 6.12 12.70 -18.82
C GLY A 133 6.80 12.70 -17.44
N GLN A 134 6.08 12.36 -16.36
CA GLN A 134 6.64 12.25 -15.02
C GLN A 134 7.04 10.80 -14.68
N PRO A 135 8.13 10.57 -13.93
CA PRO A 135 8.47 9.25 -13.43
C PRO A 135 7.34 8.66 -12.58
N LYS A 136 6.94 7.42 -12.87
CA LYS A 136 6.10 6.61 -11.97
C LYS A 136 6.96 5.97 -10.89
N ASN A 137 6.30 5.44 -9.87
CA ASN A 137 6.92 4.51 -8.94
C ASN A 137 7.46 3.26 -9.66
N PRO A 138 8.49 2.60 -9.12
CA PRO A 138 9.00 1.35 -9.67
C PRO A 138 7.92 0.27 -9.77
N ASP A 139 7.89 -0.40 -10.90
CA ASP A 139 7.01 -1.54 -11.19
C ASP A 139 7.75 -2.88 -11.09
N ARG A 140 9.04 -2.85 -10.74
CA ARG A 140 9.84 -4.03 -10.44
C ARG A 140 10.94 -3.72 -9.44
N LEU A 141 11.34 -4.76 -8.71
CA LEU A 141 12.54 -4.80 -7.87
C LEU A 141 13.63 -5.59 -8.61
N VAL A 142 14.89 -5.20 -8.44
CA VAL A 142 16.04 -5.98 -8.91
C VAL A 142 17.09 -6.17 -7.81
N LEU A 143 17.61 -7.38 -7.66
CA LEU A 143 18.85 -7.63 -6.91
C LEU A 143 19.93 -8.06 -7.88
N ASP A 144 21.04 -7.34 -7.91
CA ASP A 144 22.18 -7.68 -8.74
C ASP A 144 23.22 -8.44 -7.92
N LEU A 145 23.43 -9.71 -8.28
CA LEU A 145 24.31 -10.64 -7.60
C LEU A 145 25.63 -10.72 -8.35
N ASP A 146 26.60 -9.95 -7.89
CA ASP A 146 27.87 -9.72 -8.57
C ASP A 146 28.99 -10.53 -7.90
N PRO A 147 29.64 -11.48 -8.61
CA PRO A 147 30.71 -12.27 -8.00
C PRO A 147 31.98 -11.44 -7.85
N GLY A 148 32.57 -11.48 -6.65
CA GLY A 148 33.92 -10.98 -6.41
C GLY A 148 35.00 -11.98 -6.83
N ASP A 149 36.26 -11.58 -6.67
CA ASP A 149 37.39 -12.40 -7.08
C ASP A 149 37.43 -13.72 -6.29
N GLY A 150 37.51 -14.85 -7.01
CA GLY A 150 37.54 -16.19 -6.42
C GLY A 150 36.18 -16.90 -6.31
N VAL A 151 35.09 -16.21 -6.65
CA VAL A 151 33.75 -16.82 -6.84
C VAL A 151 33.20 -16.50 -8.22
N GLY A 152 32.19 -17.22 -8.66
CA GLY A 152 31.62 -17.08 -10.00
C GLY A 152 30.11 -17.29 -10.04
N LEU A 153 29.63 -17.68 -11.22
CA LEU A 153 28.20 -17.76 -11.50
C LEU A 153 27.47 -18.82 -10.66
N ALA A 154 28.17 -19.88 -10.23
CA ALA A 154 27.60 -20.94 -9.39
C ALA A 154 27.28 -20.40 -7.99
N GLU A 155 28.18 -19.63 -7.40
CA GLU A 155 27.98 -18.98 -6.11
C GLU A 155 26.90 -17.91 -6.19
N CYS A 156 26.85 -17.13 -7.29
CA CYS A 156 25.72 -16.23 -7.54
C CYS A 156 24.38 -16.99 -7.59
N ALA A 157 24.34 -18.18 -8.19
CA ALA A 157 23.12 -19.00 -8.25
C ALA A 157 22.74 -19.58 -6.88
N GLU A 158 23.72 -19.81 -6.00
CA GLU A 158 23.47 -20.18 -4.62
C GLU A 158 22.86 -19.02 -3.83
N VAL A 159 23.48 -17.84 -3.88
CA VAL A 159 22.94 -16.63 -3.24
C VAL A 159 21.56 -16.27 -3.81
N ALA A 160 21.35 -16.49 -5.10
CA ALA A 160 20.05 -16.31 -5.73
C ALA A 160 18.96 -17.18 -5.12
N ARG A 161 19.28 -18.43 -4.73
CA ARG A 161 18.33 -19.33 -4.07
C ARG A 161 18.00 -18.86 -2.65
N PHE A 162 18.98 -18.36 -1.91
CA PHE A 162 18.73 -17.76 -0.59
C PHE A 162 17.82 -16.54 -0.71
N ALA A 163 18.11 -15.65 -1.66
CA ALA A 163 17.29 -14.47 -1.93
C ALA A 163 15.88 -14.86 -2.40
N LYS A 164 15.73 -15.93 -3.18
CA LYS A 164 14.44 -16.46 -3.63
C LYS A 164 13.52 -16.72 -2.45
N ASP A 165 14.00 -17.48 -1.47
CA ASP A 165 13.18 -17.92 -0.34
C ASP A 165 12.64 -16.72 0.45
N ILE A 166 13.47 -15.69 0.63
CA ILE A 166 13.07 -14.46 1.33
C ILE A 166 12.06 -13.65 0.49
N LEU A 167 12.33 -13.45 -0.81
CA LEU A 167 11.44 -12.71 -1.71
C LEU A 167 10.08 -13.41 -1.86
N THR A 168 10.04 -14.74 -1.99
CA THR A 168 8.79 -15.51 -2.00
C THR A 168 8.05 -15.39 -0.67
N GLY A 169 8.75 -15.38 0.46
CA GLY A 169 8.15 -15.09 1.76
C GLY A 169 7.54 -13.68 1.88
N MET A 170 8.02 -12.74 1.06
CA MET A 170 7.50 -11.37 0.94
C MET A 170 6.32 -11.25 -0.04
N GLY A 171 5.85 -12.37 -0.62
CA GLY A 171 4.80 -12.37 -1.65
C GLY A 171 5.31 -11.97 -3.05
N LEU A 172 6.62 -11.91 -3.25
CA LEU A 172 7.24 -11.59 -4.53
C LEU A 172 7.68 -12.89 -5.22
N ASP A 173 7.42 -13.01 -6.52
CA ASP A 173 7.92 -14.14 -7.31
C ASP A 173 9.16 -13.72 -8.10
N PRO A 174 10.37 -14.00 -7.60
CA PRO A 174 11.59 -13.60 -8.29
C PRO A 174 11.92 -14.52 -9.46
N ILE A 175 12.36 -13.90 -10.54
CA ILE A 175 12.75 -14.56 -11.78
C ILE A 175 14.23 -14.26 -12.05
N PRO A 176 15.08 -15.29 -12.14
CA PRO A 176 16.50 -15.10 -12.34
C PRO A 176 16.83 -14.79 -13.80
N VAL A 177 17.70 -13.82 -14.00
CA VAL A 177 18.24 -13.41 -15.30
C VAL A 177 19.76 -13.48 -15.19
N THR A 178 20.40 -14.40 -15.92
CA THR A 178 21.87 -14.35 -16.00
C THR A 178 22.27 -13.05 -16.68
N SER A 179 23.14 -12.25 -16.07
CA SER A 179 23.45 -10.89 -16.56
C SER A 179 24.05 -10.86 -17.98
N GLY A 180 24.55 -12.00 -18.47
CA GLY A 180 25.35 -12.10 -19.69
C GLY A 180 26.78 -11.58 -19.50
N SER A 181 27.20 -11.37 -18.26
CA SER A 181 28.51 -10.80 -17.92
C SER A 181 29.24 -11.66 -16.90
N LYS A 182 28.90 -11.52 -15.62
CA LYS A 182 29.54 -12.26 -14.52
C LYS A 182 28.50 -12.80 -13.54
N GLY A 183 27.52 -11.96 -13.19
CA GLY A 183 26.54 -12.23 -12.15
C GLY A 183 25.14 -12.63 -12.64
N ILE A 184 24.20 -12.60 -11.70
CA ILE A 184 22.77 -12.90 -11.90
C ILE A 184 21.95 -11.73 -11.37
N HIS A 185 20.94 -11.31 -12.11
CA HIS A 185 19.92 -10.39 -11.61
C HIS A 185 18.69 -11.20 -11.19
N LEU A 186 18.10 -10.86 -10.04
CA LEU A 186 16.79 -11.34 -9.65
C LEU A 186 15.78 -10.22 -9.82
N TYR A 187 14.79 -10.43 -10.69
CA TYR A 187 13.71 -9.47 -10.88
C TYR A 187 12.44 -9.97 -10.20
N ALA A 188 11.70 -9.07 -9.56
CA ALA A 188 10.37 -9.35 -9.04
C ALA A 188 9.41 -8.21 -9.38
N ALA A 189 8.15 -8.53 -9.67
CA ALA A 189 7.13 -7.52 -9.98
C ALA A 189 6.76 -6.69 -8.74
N LEU A 190 6.46 -5.41 -8.93
CA LEU A 190 5.88 -4.53 -7.92
C LEU A 190 4.57 -3.93 -8.46
N ASP A 191 3.65 -3.60 -7.56
CA ASP A 191 2.35 -3.00 -7.90
C ASP A 191 2.42 -1.47 -8.16
N GLY A 192 3.58 -0.86 -7.96
CA GLY A 192 3.79 0.58 -8.13
C GLY A 192 3.32 1.44 -6.95
N THR A 193 2.95 0.84 -5.82
CA THR A 193 2.53 1.59 -4.63
C THR A 193 3.71 2.19 -3.86
N GLN A 194 4.89 1.55 -3.89
CA GLN A 194 6.11 2.03 -3.22
C GLN A 194 6.95 2.94 -4.13
N ASN A 195 7.59 3.96 -3.56
CA ASN A 195 8.55 4.78 -4.30
C ASN A 195 9.94 4.12 -4.36
N SER A 196 10.86 4.67 -5.17
CA SER A 196 12.21 4.09 -5.33
C SER A 196 13.04 4.07 -4.03
N SER A 197 12.83 5.00 -3.11
CA SER A 197 13.52 5.02 -1.81
C SER A 197 13.09 3.85 -0.94
N ASP A 198 11.79 3.56 -0.90
CA ASP A 198 11.23 2.45 -0.13
C ASP A 198 11.75 1.12 -0.68
N VAL A 199 11.67 0.92 -2.00
CA VAL A 199 12.15 -0.30 -2.68
C VAL A 199 13.66 -0.49 -2.46
N SER A 200 14.45 0.59 -2.59
CA SER A 200 15.88 0.58 -2.33
C SER A 200 16.21 0.22 -0.87
N SER A 201 15.41 0.69 0.09
CA SER A 201 15.60 0.38 1.51
C SER A 201 15.27 -1.09 1.81
N VAL A 202 14.20 -1.62 1.23
CA VAL A 202 13.84 -3.04 1.35
C VAL A 202 14.92 -3.94 0.74
N ALA A 203 15.43 -3.59 -0.45
CA ALA A 203 16.52 -4.33 -1.09
C ALA A 203 17.81 -4.29 -0.25
N HIS A 204 18.11 -3.14 0.37
CA HIS A 204 19.29 -2.99 1.24
C HIS A 204 19.19 -3.88 2.48
N GLU A 205 18.06 -3.86 3.18
CA GLU A 205 17.87 -4.72 4.36
C GLU A 205 17.86 -6.21 3.98
N LEU A 206 17.30 -6.57 2.82
CA LEU A 206 17.41 -7.92 2.28
C LEU A 206 18.87 -8.35 2.06
N ALA A 207 19.69 -7.48 1.47
CA ALA A 207 21.11 -7.73 1.28
C ALA A 207 21.86 -7.91 2.62
N ARG A 208 21.52 -7.11 3.63
CA ARG A 208 22.10 -7.22 4.98
C ARG A 208 21.69 -8.50 5.70
N VAL A 209 20.45 -8.95 5.53
CA VAL A 209 19.99 -10.24 6.07
C VAL A 209 20.73 -11.39 5.40
N LEU A 210 20.87 -11.37 4.07
CA LEU A 210 21.63 -12.38 3.34
C LEU A 210 23.11 -12.42 3.77
N GLU A 211 23.73 -11.27 3.99
CA GLU A 211 25.10 -11.18 4.54
C GLU A 211 25.17 -11.69 5.98
N ALA A 212 24.20 -11.38 6.82
CA ALA A 212 24.18 -11.84 8.21
C ALA A 212 24.01 -13.37 8.33
N ASP A 213 23.17 -13.96 7.48
CA ASP A 213 22.89 -15.39 7.46
C ASP A 213 24.01 -16.19 6.75
N HIS A 214 24.66 -15.59 5.75
CA HIS A 214 25.70 -16.23 4.93
C HIS A 214 26.97 -15.37 4.83
N PRO A 215 27.63 -15.03 5.96
CA PRO A 215 28.72 -14.05 5.97
C PRO A 215 29.97 -14.50 5.21
N ASP A 216 30.15 -15.80 4.99
CA ASP A 216 31.30 -16.35 4.26
C ASP A 216 31.13 -16.26 2.74
N LEU A 217 29.89 -16.10 2.25
CA LEU A 217 29.57 -16.11 0.82
C LEU A 217 28.97 -14.79 0.32
N VAL A 218 28.35 -14.01 1.20
CA VAL A 218 27.61 -12.79 0.82
C VAL A 218 28.27 -11.55 1.43
N VAL A 219 28.25 -10.45 0.67
CA VAL A 219 28.58 -9.11 1.16
C VAL A 219 27.55 -8.10 0.62
N SER A 220 27.14 -7.14 1.45
CA SER A 220 26.23 -6.05 1.06
C SER A 220 26.92 -4.68 1.01
N ASP A 221 28.11 -4.55 1.61
CA ASP A 221 28.93 -3.33 1.53
C ASP A 221 29.58 -3.21 0.13
N MET A 222 29.46 -2.02 -0.45
CA MET A 222 29.93 -1.73 -1.80
C MET A 222 31.46 -1.67 -1.93
N LYS A 223 32.23 -1.69 -0.84
CA LYS A 223 33.71 -1.69 -0.88
C LYS A 223 34.25 -2.93 -1.58
N LYS A 224 35.00 -2.73 -2.66
CA LYS A 224 35.62 -3.82 -3.45
C LYS A 224 36.54 -4.73 -2.63
N SER A 225 37.23 -4.18 -1.62
CA SER A 225 38.14 -4.95 -0.75
C SER A 225 37.44 -6.05 0.06
N LEU A 226 36.12 -5.95 0.25
CA LEU A 226 35.33 -6.91 1.02
C LEU A 226 34.74 -8.05 0.16
N ARG A 227 34.92 -7.98 -1.16
CA ARG A 227 34.27 -8.90 -2.12
C ARG A 227 35.07 -10.17 -2.42
N ARG A 228 36.33 -10.24 -2.02
CA ARG A 228 37.18 -11.41 -2.32
C ARG A 228 36.55 -12.66 -1.69
N GLY A 229 36.32 -13.68 -2.52
CA GLY A 229 35.67 -14.93 -2.12
C GLY A 229 34.16 -14.83 -1.88
N LYS A 230 33.52 -13.71 -2.21
CA LYS A 230 32.11 -13.43 -1.88
C LYS A 230 31.33 -12.86 -3.07
N VAL A 231 30.03 -13.05 -3.03
CA VAL A 231 29.07 -12.44 -3.94
C VAL A 231 28.55 -11.15 -3.31
N LEU A 232 28.70 -10.05 -4.04
CA LEU A 232 28.05 -8.79 -3.69
C LEU A 232 26.56 -8.90 -4.03
N VAL A 233 25.71 -8.58 -3.06
CA VAL A 233 24.29 -8.31 -3.31
C VAL A 233 24.14 -6.79 -3.49
N ASP A 234 24.24 -6.31 -4.73
CA ASP A 234 24.09 -4.89 -5.05
C ASP A 234 22.60 -4.50 -5.06
N TRP A 235 22.16 -4.07 -3.88
CA TRP A 235 20.82 -3.53 -3.65
C TRP A 235 20.62 -2.13 -4.27
N SER A 236 21.69 -1.42 -4.61
CA SER A 236 21.65 -0.01 -5.03
C SER A 236 21.04 0.18 -6.42
N GLN A 237 20.90 -0.90 -7.20
CA GLN A 237 20.26 -0.91 -8.51
C GLN A 237 18.79 -0.46 -8.51
N ASN A 238 18.14 -0.46 -7.33
CA ASN A 238 16.77 0.02 -7.13
C ASN A 238 16.68 1.54 -6.92
N ASN A 239 17.81 2.26 -6.83
CA ASN A 239 17.80 3.71 -6.75
C ASN A 239 17.29 4.31 -8.08
N ALA A 240 16.42 5.32 -8.01
CA ALA A 240 15.81 5.96 -9.18
C ALA A 240 16.80 6.49 -10.23
N SER A 241 18.03 6.81 -9.83
CA SER A 241 19.09 7.33 -10.72
C SER A 241 19.96 6.25 -11.37
N LYS A 242 19.80 4.98 -10.97
CA LYS A 242 20.56 3.84 -11.47
C LYS A 242 19.82 3.16 -12.61
N THR A 243 20.60 2.52 -13.47
CA THR A 243 20.08 1.72 -14.58
C THR A 243 20.74 0.36 -14.56
N THR A 244 19.97 -0.65 -14.93
CA THR A 244 20.40 -2.05 -15.04
C THR A 244 20.21 -2.50 -16.47
N VAL A 245 21.04 -3.42 -16.95
CA VAL A 245 20.88 -3.97 -18.30
C VAL A 245 19.47 -4.55 -18.46
N ALA A 246 18.78 -4.19 -19.55
CA ALA A 246 17.46 -4.69 -19.83
C ALA A 246 17.53 -6.21 -20.09
N PRO A 247 16.56 -7.00 -19.61
CA PRO A 247 16.40 -8.37 -20.06
C PRO A 247 16.40 -8.46 -21.59
N TYR A 248 16.99 -9.52 -22.12
CA TYR A 248 17.20 -9.75 -23.55
C TYR A 248 18.18 -8.81 -24.27
N SER A 249 18.74 -7.80 -23.60
CA SER A 249 19.80 -6.99 -24.21
C SER A 249 21.12 -7.76 -24.35
N LEU A 250 21.82 -7.53 -25.47
CA LEU A 250 23.18 -8.04 -25.69
C LEU A 250 24.17 -7.41 -24.69
N ARG A 251 25.31 -8.07 -24.50
CA ARG A 251 26.42 -7.61 -23.66
C ARG A 251 27.64 -7.34 -24.51
N GLY A 252 28.30 -6.21 -24.27
CA GLY A 252 29.56 -5.86 -24.93
C GLY A 252 30.73 -6.67 -24.37
N ARG A 253 30.69 -7.99 -24.58
CA ARG A 253 31.70 -8.97 -24.19
C ARG A 253 32.34 -9.56 -25.45
N LEU A 254 33.41 -10.33 -25.29
CA LEU A 254 34.12 -10.95 -26.43
C LEU A 254 33.21 -11.84 -27.29
N ARG A 255 32.18 -12.42 -26.65
CA ARG A 255 31.13 -13.24 -27.27
C ARG A 255 29.77 -12.55 -27.11
N PRO A 256 28.81 -12.79 -28.00
CA PRO A 256 27.53 -12.07 -28.03
C PRO A 256 26.53 -12.65 -27.02
N THR A 257 26.91 -12.61 -25.75
CA THR A 257 26.11 -13.04 -24.62
C THR A 257 24.97 -12.07 -24.32
N VAL A 258 23.91 -12.58 -23.71
CA VAL A 258 22.65 -11.85 -23.46
C VAL A 258 22.34 -11.83 -21.96
N ALA A 259 21.69 -10.76 -21.49
CA ALA A 259 20.97 -10.74 -20.23
C ALA A 259 19.75 -11.66 -20.29
N ALA A 260 19.99 -12.97 -20.16
CA ALA A 260 19.04 -14.00 -20.52
C ALA A 260 18.22 -14.49 -19.30
N PRO A 261 16.88 -14.40 -19.34
CA PRO A 261 16.02 -14.99 -18.32
C PRO A 261 16.17 -16.50 -18.23
N ARG A 262 16.10 -17.02 -17.00
CA ARG A 262 16.33 -18.43 -16.67
C ARG A 262 15.22 -18.94 -15.77
N THR A 263 15.03 -20.26 -15.79
CA THR A 263 14.21 -20.96 -14.79
C THR A 263 15.05 -21.32 -13.57
N TRP A 264 14.41 -21.46 -12.40
CA TRP A 264 15.07 -21.94 -11.18
C TRP A 264 15.74 -23.31 -11.35
N ARG A 265 15.14 -24.19 -12.15
CA ARG A 265 15.74 -25.50 -12.50
C ARG A 265 17.03 -25.37 -13.28
N GLU A 266 17.12 -24.38 -14.17
CA GLU A 266 18.36 -24.10 -14.90
C GLU A 266 19.43 -23.49 -14.01
N LEU A 267 19.04 -22.64 -13.05
CA LEU A 267 19.95 -22.09 -12.05
C LEU A 267 20.57 -23.16 -11.14
N ALA A 268 19.86 -24.25 -10.89
CA ALA A 268 20.36 -25.39 -10.12
C ALA A 268 21.33 -26.30 -10.92
N SER A 269 21.53 -26.05 -12.23
CA SER A 269 22.41 -26.86 -13.06
C SER A 269 23.88 -26.60 -12.74
N LYS A 270 24.68 -27.66 -12.59
CA LYS A 270 26.14 -27.57 -12.47
C LYS A 270 26.82 -26.98 -13.72
N ASN A 271 26.13 -27.01 -14.86
CA ASN A 271 26.61 -26.47 -16.14
C ASN A 271 26.02 -25.07 -16.43
N LEU A 272 25.64 -24.31 -15.38
CA LEU A 272 25.12 -22.96 -15.55
C LEU A 272 26.19 -22.06 -16.18
N ARG A 273 25.82 -21.46 -17.31
CA ARG A 273 26.64 -20.45 -18.01
C ARG A 273 25.74 -19.36 -18.60
N HIS A 274 26.38 -18.23 -18.92
CA HIS A 274 25.78 -17.20 -19.77
C HIS A 274 25.46 -17.76 -21.16
N LEU A 275 24.40 -17.23 -21.77
CA LEU A 275 23.88 -17.68 -23.05
C LEU A 275 24.21 -16.66 -24.13
N GLU A 276 24.57 -17.16 -25.31
CA GLU A 276 24.70 -16.36 -26.51
C GLU A 276 23.34 -16.18 -27.19
N TYR A 277 23.22 -15.11 -27.98
CA TYR A 277 21.94 -14.72 -28.60
C TYR A 277 21.24 -15.82 -29.42
N PRO A 278 21.93 -16.71 -30.19
CA PRO A 278 21.22 -17.74 -30.96
C PRO A 278 20.51 -18.73 -30.04
N GLU A 279 21.14 -19.03 -28.89
CA GLU A 279 20.57 -19.93 -27.91
C GLU A 279 19.42 -19.29 -27.12
N VAL A 280 19.42 -17.96 -26.97
CA VAL A 280 18.29 -17.22 -26.38
C VAL A 280 17.09 -17.26 -27.34
N LEU A 281 17.30 -16.98 -28.63
CA LEU A 281 16.25 -17.07 -29.65
C LEU A 281 15.62 -18.46 -29.68
N GLN A 282 16.44 -19.52 -29.70
CA GLN A 282 15.94 -20.89 -29.67
C GLN A 282 15.10 -21.18 -28.42
N ARG A 283 15.49 -20.63 -27.26
CA ARG A 283 14.75 -20.81 -26.00
C ARG A 283 13.41 -20.09 -26.02
N VAL A 284 13.38 -18.83 -26.44
CA VAL A 284 12.13 -18.04 -26.51
C VAL A 284 11.16 -18.68 -27.48
N ASN A 285 11.62 -19.07 -28.69
CA ASN A 285 10.76 -19.75 -29.66
C ASN A 285 10.19 -21.07 -29.14
N ARG A 286 10.91 -21.78 -28.26
CA ARG A 286 10.48 -23.07 -27.73
C ARG A 286 9.63 -22.97 -26.47
N ARG A 287 9.88 -21.99 -25.61
CA ARG A 287 9.36 -21.94 -24.23
C ARG A 287 8.58 -20.66 -23.90
N GLY A 288 8.57 -19.68 -24.78
CA GLY A 288 8.05 -18.34 -24.49
C GLY A 288 8.96 -17.54 -23.57
N ASP A 289 8.42 -16.43 -23.04
CA ASP A 289 9.11 -15.51 -22.15
C ASP A 289 8.97 -15.91 -20.66
N PRO A 290 10.06 -16.27 -19.96
CA PRO A 290 10.01 -16.53 -18.53
C PRO A 290 9.68 -15.29 -17.68
N LEU A 291 9.90 -14.08 -18.19
CA LEU A 291 9.62 -12.82 -17.50
C LEU A 291 8.21 -12.30 -17.77
N ALA A 292 7.37 -13.01 -18.52
CA ALA A 292 6.00 -12.58 -18.79
C ALA A 292 5.21 -12.35 -17.49
N SER A 293 5.57 -13.01 -16.39
CA SER A 293 4.96 -12.77 -15.08
C SER A 293 5.43 -11.52 -14.35
N LEU A 294 6.55 -10.90 -14.75
CA LEU A 294 6.86 -9.53 -14.29
C LEU A 294 5.84 -8.54 -14.81
N ASP A 295 5.34 -8.79 -16.02
CA ASP A 295 4.17 -8.11 -16.54
C ASP A 295 2.86 -8.65 -15.94
N ALA A 296 2.81 -9.89 -15.45
CA ALA A 296 1.68 -10.48 -14.73
C ALA A 296 1.65 -10.23 -13.21
N GLY A 297 2.56 -9.43 -12.63
CA GLY A 297 2.31 -8.69 -11.38
C GLY A 297 1.04 -7.82 -11.47
N ARG A 298 0.45 -7.76 -12.66
CA ARG A 298 -0.93 -7.37 -12.99
C ARG A 298 -2.03 -8.37 -12.52
N ILE A 299 -1.78 -9.45 -11.74
CA ILE A 299 -2.87 -10.29 -11.19
C ILE A 299 -3.51 -9.67 -9.94
N GLN A 300 -4.62 -8.96 -10.21
CA GLN A 300 -5.92 -8.98 -9.53
C GLN A 300 -6.03 -8.52 -8.05
N GLN A 301 -6.26 -7.22 -7.86
CA GLN A 301 -7.63 -6.85 -7.48
C GLN A 301 -8.47 -6.83 -8.76
N PRO A 302 -9.73 -7.32 -8.76
CA PRO A 302 -10.56 -7.20 -9.95
C PRO A 302 -10.79 -5.72 -10.25
N GLY A 303 -10.03 -5.17 -11.21
CA GLY A 303 -10.12 -3.80 -11.66
C GLY A 303 -8.86 -3.30 -12.37
N ALA A 304 -9.02 -2.90 -13.65
CA ALA A 304 -8.15 -2.01 -14.45
C ALA A 304 -6.89 -2.56 -15.18
N ALA A 305 -7.17 -3.21 -16.33
CA ALA A 305 -6.48 -3.18 -17.65
C ALA A 305 -4.96 -2.81 -17.74
N SER A 306 -4.10 -3.53 -18.46
CA SER A 306 -4.31 -3.82 -19.88
C SER A 306 -3.39 -4.96 -20.44
N ALA A 307 -3.75 -5.92 -21.33
CA ALA A 307 -4.43 -5.77 -22.62
C ALA A 307 -5.25 -4.52 -22.60
N GLN A 308 -4.91 -3.51 -23.39
CA GLN A 308 -5.96 -2.56 -23.71
C GLN A 308 -6.99 -3.46 -24.38
N SER A 309 -7.97 -3.93 -23.61
CA SER A 309 -9.21 -4.45 -24.12
C SER A 309 -9.62 -3.27 -24.90
N ASP A 310 -9.42 -3.39 -26.19
CA ASP A 310 -9.93 -2.44 -27.13
C ASP A 310 -11.37 -2.20 -26.68
N ARG A 311 -11.62 -1.03 -26.06
CA ARG A 311 -12.92 -0.74 -25.44
C ARG A 311 -14.00 -0.72 -26.52
N LEU A 312 -13.55 -0.51 -27.76
CA LEU A 312 -14.33 -0.62 -28.97
C LEU A 312 -14.41 -2.05 -29.52
N ALA A 313 -13.83 -3.09 -28.90
CA ALA A 313 -13.83 -4.46 -29.44
C ALA A 313 -15.26 -4.98 -29.59
N THR A 314 -16.06 -4.81 -28.55
CA THR A 314 -17.48 -5.15 -28.58
C THR A 314 -18.23 -4.31 -29.60
N TYR A 315 -17.98 -3.00 -29.66
CA TYR A 315 -18.58 -2.09 -30.64
C TYR A 315 -18.26 -2.51 -32.09
N ARG A 316 -16.98 -2.76 -32.40
CA ARG A 316 -16.50 -3.20 -33.71
C ARG A 316 -17.05 -4.56 -34.10
N SER A 317 -17.15 -5.50 -33.15
CA SER A 317 -17.73 -6.83 -33.41
C SER A 317 -19.21 -6.79 -33.82
N LYS A 318 -19.94 -5.71 -33.50
CA LYS A 318 -21.36 -5.51 -33.81
C LYS A 318 -21.59 -4.71 -35.09
N ARG A 319 -20.54 -4.35 -35.84
CA ARG A 319 -20.61 -3.50 -37.04
C ARG A 319 -19.91 -4.15 -38.23
N THR A 320 -20.39 -3.86 -39.42
CA THR A 320 -19.83 -4.39 -40.67
C THR A 320 -19.62 -3.25 -41.66
N THR A 321 -18.36 -3.01 -42.05
CA THR A 321 -17.99 -1.98 -43.02
C THR A 321 -18.82 -2.11 -44.30
N GLY A 322 -19.53 -1.04 -44.67
CA GLY A 322 -20.39 -0.99 -45.87
C GLY A 322 -21.86 -1.39 -45.66
N LYS A 323 -22.24 -1.94 -44.50
CA LYS A 323 -23.65 -2.24 -44.15
C LYS A 323 -24.23 -1.31 -43.10
N THR A 324 -23.39 -0.82 -42.19
CA THR A 324 -23.77 0.05 -41.07
C THR A 324 -23.25 1.46 -41.34
N PRO A 325 -24.09 2.52 -41.36
CA PRO A 325 -23.66 3.91 -41.57
C PRO A 325 -22.81 4.49 -40.42
N GLU A 326 -22.72 3.79 -39.29
CA GLU A 326 -21.97 4.22 -38.10
C GLU A 326 -20.43 4.21 -38.30
N PRO A 327 -19.67 5.11 -37.62
CA PRO A 327 -18.21 5.18 -37.72
C PRO A 327 -17.52 3.96 -37.09
N ILE A 328 -16.50 3.40 -37.77
CA ILE A 328 -15.74 2.21 -37.31
C ILE A 328 -14.22 2.51 -37.38
N PRO A 329 -13.60 3.08 -36.32
CA PRO A 329 -12.17 3.38 -36.33
C PRO A 329 -11.29 2.16 -36.01
N ASP A 330 -10.08 2.12 -36.59
CA ASP A 330 -9.10 1.04 -36.38
C ASP A 330 -8.48 1.05 -34.96
N ARG A 331 -8.61 2.16 -34.22
CA ARG A 331 -8.13 2.36 -32.84
C ARG A 331 -9.07 3.31 -32.09
N HIS A 332 -9.14 3.23 -30.76
CA HIS A 332 -9.74 4.32 -29.96
C HIS A 332 -8.84 5.57 -30.06
N GLY A 333 -9.44 6.76 -30.09
CA GLY A 333 -8.71 8.02 -30.18
C GLY A 333 -7.73 8.21 -29.02
N SER A 334 -6.70 9.04 -29.21
CA SER A 334 -5.88 9.51 -28.10
C SER A 334 -6.76 10.28 -27.12
N ALA A 335 -6.70 9.94 -25.82
CA ALA A 335 -7.46 10.62 -24.77
C ALA A 335 -7.35 12.14 -24.93
N SER A 336 -8.47 12.76 -25.31
CA SER A 336 -8.58 14.20 -25.38
C SER A 336 -8.88 14.73 -23.97
N GLU A 337 -8.62 16.01 -23.70
CA GLU A 337 -9.16 16.68 -22.49
C GLU A 337 -10.70 16.84 -22.55
N GLY A 338 -11.33 16.32 -23.62
CA GLY A 338 -12.74 16.39 -23.91
C GLY A 338 -13.55 15.80 -22.78
N ARG A 339 -14.12 16.69 -21.96
CA ARG A 339 -15.24 16.36 -21.11
C ARG A 339 -16.52 16.55 -21.92
N SER A 340 -16.62 15.93 -23.10
CA SER A 340 -17.81 16.06 -23.94
C SER A 340 -18.90 15.08 -23.50
N PHE A 341 -20.16 15.44 -23.73
CA PHE A 341 -21.27 14.51 -23.60
C PHE A 341 -22.20 14.63 -24.81
N VAL A 342 -22.94 13.56 -25.06
CA VAL A 342 -24.07 13.56 -25.99
C VAL A 342 -25.21 12.74 -25.40
N ILE A 343 -26.43 13.19 -25.62
CA ILE A 343 -27.66 12.46 -25.38
C ILE A 343 -28.34 12.31 -26.74
N GLN A 344 -28.48 11.08 -27.22
CA GLN A 344 -29.13 10.79 -28.51
C GLN A 344 -30.51 10.18 -28.27
N GLU A 345 -31.50 10.63 -29.02
CA GLU A 345 -32.81 9.99 -29.09
C GLU A 345 -32.72 8.84 -30.11
N HIS A 346 -33.08 7.62 -29.68
CA HIS A 346 -33.00 6.42 -30.52
C HIS A 346 -34.38 5.76 -30.68
N HIS A 347 -34.95 5.91 -31.87
CA HIS A 347 -36.21 5.29 -32.31
C HIS A 347 -35.94 3.90 -32.88
N ALA A 348 -35.50 2.99 -32.01
CA ALA A 348 -35.38 1.57 -32.33
C ALA A 348 -36.75 0.87 -32.21
N ARG A 349 -36.78 -0.42 -31.82
CA ARG A 349 -38.05 -1.12 -31.51
C ARG A 349 -38.91 -0.41 -30.45
N ARG A 350 -38.28 0.38 -29.58
CA ARG A 350 -38.89 1.28 -28.60
C ARG A 350 -38.02 2.52 -28.48
N LEU A 351 -38.65 3.67 -28.27
CA LEU A 351 -37.96 4.93 -27.98
C LEU A 351 -37.15 4.81 -26.68
N HIS A 352 -35.89 5.22 -26.73
CA HIS A 352 -35.02 5.40 -25.57
C HIS A 352 -34.01 6.51 -25.87
N HIS A 353 -33.38 7.04 -24.83
CA HIS A 353 -32.30 8.03 -24.97
C HIS A 353 -30.97 7.40 -24.61
N ASP A 354 -29.98 7.47 -25.49
CA ASP A 354 -28.62 7.07 -25.18
C ASP A 354 -27.87 8.23 -24.54
N PHE A 355 -27.59 8.10 -23.25
CA PHE A 355 -26.81 9.03 -22.47
C PHE A 355 -25.34 8.64 -22.51
N ARG A 356 -24.45 9.53 -22.96
CA ARG A 356 -23.04 9.20 -23.23
C ARG A 356 -22.10 10.27 -22.69
N LEU A 357 -21.07 9.85 -21.96
CA LEU A 357 -20.01 10.71 -21.45
C LEU A 357 -18.66 10.29 -22.06
N GLU A 358 -17.90 11.25 -22.58
CA GLU A 358 -16.51 11.02 -22.98
C GLU A 358 -15.68 10.72 -21.73
N HIS A 359 -15.10 9.53 -21.65
CA HIS A 359 -14.23 9.11 -20.55
C HIS A 359 -13.18 8.12 -21.07
N ASP A 360 -11.90 8.38 -20.79
CA ASP A 360 -10.77 7.55 -21.23
C ASP A 360 -10.71 7.27 -22.75
N GLY A 361 -11.08 8.27 -23.57
CA GLY A 361 -10.94 8.21 -25.04
C GLY A 361 -12.04 7.43 -25.76
N VAL A 362 -13.15 7.13 -25.07
CA VAL A 362 -14.38 6.55 -25.63
C VAL A 362 -15.62 7.22 -25.03
N LEU A 363 -16.78 7.03 -25.65
CA LEU A 363 -18.08 7.40 -25.11
C LEU A 363 -18.65 6.25 -24.26
N VAL A 364 -18.59 6.40 -22.94
CA VAL A 364 -19.24 5.47 -22.00
C VAL A 364 -20.73 5.73 -22.01
N SER A 365 -21.52 4.69 -22.23
CA SER A 365 -22.89 4.83 -22.76
C SER A 365 -23.94 4.08 -21.92
N TRP A 366 -25.11 4.71 -21.74
CA TRP A 366 -26.27 4.14 -21.07
C TRP A 366 -27.55 4.41 -21.86
N ALA A 367 -28.33 3.38 -22.12
CA ALA A 367 -29.68 3.51 -22.67
C ALA A 367 -30.67 3.84 -21.55
N LEU A 368 -31.43 4.92 -21.70
CA LEU A 368 -32.46 5.42 -20.78
C LEU A 368 -33.85 5.23 -21.40
N PRO A 369 -34.62 4.17 -21.05
CA PRO A 369 -35.94 3.93 -21.64
C PRO A 369 -36.96 5.04 -21.34
N LYS A 370 -36.79 5.79 -20.25
CA LYS A 370 -37.63 6.93 -19.85
C LYS A 370 -36.95 8.29 -20.06
N GLY A 371 -35.82 8.33 -20.77
CA GLY A 371 -34.99 9.53 -20.92
C GLY A 371 -34.29 9.97 -19.64
N PRO A 372 -33.51 11.07 -19.68
CA PRO A 372 -32.96 11.68 -18.47
C PRO A 372 -34.07 12.18 -17.52
N PRO A 373 -33.95 11.99 -16.19
CA PRO A 373 -34.95 12.47 -15.22
C PRO A 373 -34.99 13.99 -15.22
N THR A 374 -36.21 14.55 -15.22
CA THR A 374 -36.45 15.99 -15.19
C THR A 374 -36.91 16.49 -13.81
N ASP A 375 -37.17 15.59 -12.87
CA ASP A 375 -37.55 15.87 -11.48
C ASP A 375 -36.65 15.10 -10.49
N PRO A 376 -36.02 15.76 -9.50
CA PRO A 376 -35.21 15.12 -8.46
C PRO A 376 -35.97 14.11 -7.59
N GLY A 377 -37.31 14.08 -7.60
CA GLY A 377 -38.10 13.07 -6.89
C GLY A 377 -38.14 11.70 -7.57
N SER A 378 -37.65 11.59 -8.81
CA SER A 378 -37.81 10.41 -9.65
C SER A 378 -36.48 9.86 -10.16
N ASN A 379 -36.29 8.54 -10.02
CA ASN A 379 -35.12 7.84 -10.56
C ASN A 379 -35.53 7.10 -11.83
N HIS A 380 -34.72 7.20 -12.88
CA HIS A 380 -34.94 6.46 -14.12
C HIS A 380 -33.95 5.29 -14.23
N LEU A 381 -34.38 4.19 -14.86
CA LEU A 381 -33.49 3.08 -15.19
C LEU A 381 -32.53 3.53 -16.30
N ALA A 382 -31.25 3.21 -16.11
CA ALA A 382 -30.19 3.37 -17.07
C ALA A 382 -29.54 2.00 -17.34
N VAL A 383 -29.44 1.57 -18.60
CA VAL A 383 -28.83 0.27 -18.93
C VAL A 383 -27.51 0.53 -19.64
N GLN A 384 -26.40 0.13 -19.04
CA GLN A 384 -25.08 0.34 -19.61
C GLN A 384 -24.90 -0.49 -20.88
N THR A 385 -24.52 0.18 -21.97
CA THR A 385 -24.24 -0.43 -23.28
C THR A 385 -22.73 -0.48 -23.54
N GLU A 386 -22.31 -1.03 -24.68
CA GLU A 386 -20.91 -1.00 -25.09
C GLU A 386 -20.35 0.42 -25.20
N ASP A 387 -19.04 0.57 -25.05
CA ASP A 387 -18.37 1.86 -25.28
C ASP A 387 -18.39 2.21 -26.78
N HIS A 388 -18.60 3.48 -27.10
CA HIS A 388 -18.68 3.97 -28.48
C HIS A 388 -17.45 4.83 -28.83
N PRO A 389 -17.05 4.90 -30.12
CA PRO A 389 -15.97 5.78 -30.54
C PRO A 389 -16.38 7.25 -30.38
N LEU A 390 -15.42 8.16 -30.20
CA LEU A 390 -15.71 9.59 -30.00
C LEU A 390 -16.42 10.21 -31.20
N GLU A 391 -16.08 9.75 -32.41
CA GLU A 391 -16.70 10.15 -33.67
C GLU A 391 -18.21 9.80 -33.71
N TYR A 392 -18.66 8.85 -32.89
CA TYR A 392 -20.08 8.51 -32.76
C TYR A 392 -20.88 9.64 -32.11
N GLY A 393 -20.23 10.51 -31.33
CA GLY A 393 -20.90 11.61 -30.62
C GLY A 393 -21.56 12.65 -31.53
N SER A 394 -21.16 12.70 -32.80
CA SER A 394 -21.74 13.55 -33.83
C SER A 394 -22.66 12.81 -34.81
N PHE A 395 -22.96 11.53 -34.59
CA PHE A 395 -23.77 10.74 -35.51
C PHE A 395 -25.27 11.03 -35.36
N GLU A 396 -25.92 11.30 -36.49
CA GLU A 396 -27.37 11.33 -36.67
C GLU A 396 -27.70 10.59 -37.97
N GLY A 397 -28.78 9.80 -37.99
CA GLY A 397 -29.21 9.07 -39.18
C GLY A 397 -30.00 7.80 -38.89
N THR A 398 -30.35 7.08 -39.97
CA THR A 398 -31.13 5.84 -39.89
C THR A 398 -30.22 4.61 -39.98
N ILE A 399 -30.24 3.77 -38.94
CA ILE A 399 -29.56 2.46 -38.93
C ILE A 399 -30.51 1.43 -39.59
N PRO A 400 -30.07 0.69 -40.64
CA PRO A 400 -30.93 -0.22 -41.38
C PRO A 400 -31.65 -1.27 -40.51
N GLN A 401 -32.89 -1.61 -40.90
CA GLN A 401 -33.68 -2.62 -40.21
C GLN A 401 -33.02 -4.01 -40.32
N GLY A 402 -32.81 -4.67 -39.17
CA GLY A 402 -32.14 -5.97 -39.09
C GLY A 402 -30.71 -5.91 -38.57
N GLU A 403 -30.09 -4.72 -38.60
CA GLU A 403 -28.78 -4.48 -38.00
C GLU A 403 -28.91 -4.19 -36.48
N TYR A 404 -27.83 -4.41 -35.73
CA TYR A 404 -27.83 -4.18 -34.28
C TYR A 404 -28.03 -2.68 -33.98
N GLY A 405 -29.15 -2.33 -33.33
CA GLY A 405 -29.53 -0.93 -33.08
C GLY A 405 -30.33 -0.30 -34.23
N GLY A 406 -30.90 -1.07 -35.14
CA GLY A 406 -31.76 -0.55 -36.22
C GLY A 406 -32.86 0.40 -35.72
N GLY A 407 -32.95 1.58 -36.34
CA GLY A 407 -33.79 2.69 -35.89
C GLY A 407 -33.24 4.05 -36.31
N GLU A 408 -34.01 5.11 -36.08
CA GLU A 408 -33.58 6.50 -36.30
C GLU A 408 -32.87 7.05 -35.07
N VAL A 409 -31.71 7.69 -35.26
CA VAL A 409 -30.89 8.29 -34.22
C VAL A 409 -30.76 9.79 -34.48
N SER A 410 -31.13 10.62 -33.51
CA SER A 410 -30.96 12.08 -33.54
C SER A 410 -30.33 12.58 -32.23
N ILE A 411 -29.67 13.74 -32.24
CA ILE A 411 -29.05 14.31 -31.03
C ILE A 411 -30.10 15.14 -30.27
N TRP A 412 -30.43 14.71 -29.05
CA TRP A 412 -31.35 15.38 -28.16
C TRP A 412 -30.69 16.53 -27.37
N ASP A 413 -29.45 16.32 -26.92
CA ASP A 413 -28.59 17.37 -26.37
C ASP A 413 -27.11 16.95 -26.48
N ALA A 414 -26.19 17.91 -26.48
CA ALA A 414 -24.77 17.65 -26.44
C ALA A 414 -24.03 18.85 -25.87
N GLY A 415 -22.83 18.66 -25.35
CA GLY A 415 -22.06 19.76 -24.80
C GLY A 415 -20.85 19.27 -24.03
N THR A 416 -20.51 19.97 -22.96
CA THR A 416 -19.44 19.56 -22.05
C THR A 416 -19.98 19.21 -20.67
N TYR A 417 -19.22 18.48 -19.88
CA TYR A 417 -19.56 18.16 -18.51
C TYR A 417 -18.40 18.48 -17.56
N GLU A 418 -18.72 18.75 -16.31
CA GLU A 418 -17.78 18.81 -15.20
C GLU A 418 -17.89 17.52 -14.41
N LEU A 419 -16.75 16.85 -14.20
CA LEU A 419 -16.72 15.60 -13.46
C LEU A 419 -16.57 15.87 -11.97
N GLU A 420 -17.54 15.46 -11.16
CA GLU A 420 -17.45 15.53 -9.70
C GLU A 420 -16.89 14.24 -9.12
N LYS A 421 -17.37 13.10 -9.63
CA LYS A 421 -16.99 11.78 -9.11
C LYS A 421 -17.15 10.73 -10.19
N TRP A 422 -16.11 9.92 -10.42
CA TRP A 422 -16.20 8.74 -11.28
C TRP A 422 -15.62 7.55 -10.51
N ARG A 423 -16.46 6.57 -10.19
CA ARG A 423 -16.03 5.28 -9.63
C ARG A 423 -16.54 4.18 -10.57
N ASP A 424 -15.62 3.59 -11.32
CA ASP A 424 -15.94 2.57 -12.33
C ASP A 424 -16.82 1.45 -11.76
N GLY A 425 -17.91 1.15 -12.48
CA GLY A 425 -18.86 0.10 -12.09
C GLY A 425 -19.63 0.36 -10.80
N LYS A 426 -19.54 1.55 -10.20
CA LYS A 426 -20.22 1.90 -8.94
C LYS A 426 -21.09 3.15 -9.06
N GLU A 427 -20.50 4.30 -9.34
CA GLU A 427 -21.23 5.58 -9.40
C GLU A 427 -20.51 6.61 -10.30
N VAL A 428 -21.29 7.44 -10.99
CA VAL A 428 -20.80 8.57 -11.79
C VAL A 428 -21.63 9.79 -11.45
N ILE A 429 -20.98 10.89 -11.03
CA ILE A 429 -21.61 12.18 -10.75
C ILE A 429 -20.96 13.22 -11.64
N ALA A 430 -21.77 13.83 -12.51
CA ALA A 430 -21.33 14.83 -13.47
C ALA A 430 -22.36 15.94 -13.62
N THR A 431 -21.88 17.17 -13.73
CA THR A 431 -22.67 18.35 -14.07
C THR A 431 -22.57 18.60 -15.57
N LEU A 432 -23.68 18.46 -16.31
CA LEU A 432 -23.73 18.61 -17.76
C LEU A 432 -24.08 20.05 -18.14
N HIS A 433 -23.40 20.57 -19.16
CA HIS A 433 -23.63 21.88 -19.75
C HIS A 433 -24.05 21.71 -21.22
N GLY A 434 -25.36 21.54 -21.45
CA GLY A 434 -25.94 21.31 -22.77
C GLY A 434 -26.02 22.55 -23.67
N ARG A 435 -26.49 22.35 -24.90
CA ARG A 435 -26.71 23.44 -25.86
C ARG A 435 -27.79 24.40 -25.35
N PRO A 436 -27.76 25.70 -25.73
CA PRO A 436 -28.79 26.68 -25.34
C PRO A 436 -30.24 26.29 -25.69
N GLN A 437 -30.44 25.42 -26.67
CA GLN A 437 -31.75 24.88 -27.09
C GLN A 437 -31.82 23.34 -26.95
N GLY A 438 -30.90 22.76 -26.19
CA GLY A 438 -30.84 21.32 -25.94
C GLY A 438 -31.84 20.87 -24.88
N GLY A 439 -32.11 19.56 -24.85
CA GLY A 439 -33.16 18.98 -23.99
C GLY A 439 -32.96 19.15 -22.47
N LEU A 440 -31.75 19.48 -21.99
CA LEU A 440 -31.50 19.66 -20.55
C LEU A 440 -32.04 20.97 -19.97
N GLY A 441 -32.25 22.00 -20.80
CA GLY A 441 -32.79 23.29 -20.38
C GLY A 441 -31.89 24.10 -19.42
N GLY A 442 -30.59 23.78 -19.34
CA GLY A 442 -29.60 24.45 -18.47
C GLY A 442 -28.59 23.47 -17.88
N PRO A 443 -27.63 23.94 -17.04
CA PRO A 443 -26.71 23.07 -16.32
C PRO A 443 -27.47 22.15 -15.36
N ARG A 444 -27.17 20.85 -15.42
CA ARG A 444 -27.85 19.83 -14.58
C ARG A 444 -26.85 18.82 -14.06
N THR A 445 -26.92 18.53 -12.75
CA THR A 445 -26.08 17.51 -12.11
C THR A 445 -26.82 16.18 -12.05
N PHE A 446 -26.24 15.14 -12.65
CA PHE A 446 -26.79 13.79 -12.63
C PHE A 446 -25.88 12.85 -11.86
N ALA A 447 -26.49 11.97 -11.07
CA ALA A 447 -25.83 10.84 -10.44
C ALA A 447 -26.32 9.53 -11.09
N LEU A 448 -25.42 8.77 -11.70
CA LEU A 448 -25.66 7.39 -12.13
C LEU A 448 -25.14 6.44 -11.05
N ILE A 449 -25.98 5.52 -10.58
CA ILE A 449 -25.67 4.59 -9.49
C ILE A 449 -25.92 3.15 -9.97
N HIS A 450 -24.91 2.28 -9.85
CA HIS A 450 -25.03 0.87 -10.24
C HIS A 450 -25.90 0.10 -9.25
N THR A 451 -26.82 -0.75 -9.74
CA THR A 451 -27.82 -1.45 -8.89
C THR A 451 -27.36 -2.79 -8.31
N GLY A 452 -26.15 -3.26 -8.64
CA GLY A 452 -25.49 -4.41 -8.00
C GLY A 452 -26.02 -5.80 -8.39
N GLY A 453 -26.79 -5.93 -9.47
CA GLY A 453 -27.38 -7.21 -9.92
C GLY A 453 -26.42 -8.16 -10.64
N GLU A 454 -26.78 -9.45 -10.74
CA GLU A 454 -26.02 -10.47 -11.48
C GLU A 454 -26.65 -10.76 -12.85
N GLY A 455 -25.92 -11.38 -13.79
CA GLY A 455 -26.45 -11.78 -15.10
C GLY A 455 -26.90 -10.59 -15.97
N LYS A 456 -28.11 -10.64 -16.54
CA LYS A 456 -28.67 -9.53 -17.36
C LYS A 456 -28.91 -8.25 -16.55
N SER A 457 -29.05 -8.34 -15.23
CA SER A 457 -29.19 -7.17 -14.35
C SER A 457 -27.86 -6.52 -13.96
N ALA A 458 -26.71 -7.11 -14.34
CA ALA A 458 -25.39 -6.52 -14.11
C ALA A 458 -25.11 -5.27 -14.96
N GLN A 459 -26.01 -4.93 -15.90
CA GLN A 459 -25.94 -3.72 -16.73
C GLN A 459 -26.88 -2.62 -16.20
N ASN A 460 -27.61 -2.85 -15.12
CA ASN A 460 -28.64 -1.93 -14.63
C ASN A 460 -28.06 -0.88 -13.68
N TRP A 461 -28.30 0.38 -14.02
CA TRP A 461 -27.98 1.59 -13.28
C TRP A 461 -29.28 2.37 -13.02
N LEU A 462 -29.24 3.27 -12.05
CA LEU A 462 -30.26 4.31 -11.86
C LEU A 462 -29.62 5.65 -12.14
N ILE A 463 -30.30 6.49 -12.91
CA ILE A 463 -29.93 7.90 -13.07
C ILE A 463 -30.87 8.76 -12.21
N HIS A 464 -30.28 9.69 -11.46
CA HIS A 464 -30.95 10.62 -10.56
C HIS A 464 -30.54 12.05 -10.90
N LEU A 465 -31.52 12.94 -11.02
CA LEU A 465 -31.27 14.37 -11.14
C LEU A 465 -31.07 14.96 -9.73
N MET A 466 -29.91 15.54 -9.46
CA MET A 466 -29.64 16.16 -8.16
C MET A 466 -30.34 17.51 -8.05
N LYS A 467 -30.74 17.91 -6.84
CA LYS A 467 -31.31 19.24 -6.60
C LYS A 467 -30.24 20.32 -6.80
N ASP A 468 -30.56 21.32 -7.62
CA ASP A 468 -29.71 22.48 -7.87
C ASP A 468 -29.30 23.12 -6.53
N SER A 469 -28.02 23.01 -6.17
CA SER A 469 -27.42 23.79 -5.08
C SER A 469 -26.81 25.06 -5.69
N PRO A 470 -27.27 26.27 -5.35
CA PRO A 470 -26.72 27.47 -5.93
C PRO A 470 -25.26 27.67 -5.48
N THR A 471 -24.42 27.90 -6.49
CA THR A 471 -23.02 28.35 -6.41
C THR A 471 -22.76 29.36 -5.30
N ARG A 472 -21.71 29.10 -4.51
CA ARG A 472 -21.15 29.98 -3.45
C ARG A 472 -20.95 31.42 -3.94
N GLY A 473 -21.72 32.35 -3.40
CA GLY A 473 -21.49 33.79 -3.46
C GLY A 473 -21.86 34.44 -2.12
N LYS A 474 -20.92 35.15 -1.49
CA LYS A 474 -21.09 35.84 -0.20
C LYS A 474 -22.15 36.95 -0.28
N ALA A 475 -23.05 37.03 0.71
CA ALA A 475 -23.44 38.28 1.37
C ALA A 475 -24.32 38.02 2.61
N ALA A 476 -24.07 38.79 3.67
CA ALA A 476 -24.82 38.81 4.91
C ALA A 476 -26.25 39.35 4.72
N THR A 477 -27.20 38.89 5.53
CA THR A 477 -28.02 39.73 6.44
C THR A 477 -29.07 38.91 7.21
N SER A 478 -29.45 39.50 8.33
CA SER A 478 -30.20 39.04 9.50
C SER A 478 -31.72 38.86 9.33
N LYS A 479 -32.25 37.79 9.99
CA LYS A 479 -33.49 37.66 10.84
C LYS A 479 -34.85 38.21 10.34
N PRO A 480 -36.01 37.93 11.01
CA PRO A 480 -36.45 36.82 11.87
C PRO A 480 -37.90 36.32 11.54
N ARG A 481 -38.48 35.49 12.44
CA ARG A 481 -39.92 35.30 12.81
C ARG A 481 -40.40 33.84 12.62
N ALA A 482 -40.63 33.05 13.67
CA ALA A 482 -41.83 32.95 14.54
C ALA A 482 -43.11 32.72 13.70
N THR A 483 -44.01 31.75 13.90
CA THR A 483 -44.71 31.17 15.07
C THR A 483 -45.57 30.02 14.53
N THR A 484 -45.80 28.89 15.22
CA THR A 484 -47.05 28.51 15.96
C THR A 484 -46.86 27.02 16.36
N ARG A 485 -46.87 26.57 17.62
CA ARG A 485 -47.86 26.53 18.73
C ARG A 485 -48.95 25.45 18.60
N ALA A 486 -48.82 24.40 19.40
CA ALA A 486 -49.88 23.62 20.08
C ALA A 486 -49.18 22.89 21.26
N THR A 487 -49.17 23.43 22.49
CA THR A 487 -50.11 23.18 23.60
C THR A 487 -50.27 21.70 23.96
N ASP A 488 -49.66 21.26 25.07
CA ASP A 488 -50.48 20.97 26.26
C ASP A 488 -49.69 21.04 27.58
N ALA A 489 -50.43 21.36 28.64
CA ALA A 489 -50.02 21.91 29.93
C ALA A 489 -49.60 20.87 30.99
N GLY A 490 -48.89 21.33 32.02
CA GLY A 490 -48.61 20.57 33.25
C GLY A 490 -47.57 21.21 34.16
N GLU A 491 -47.98 22.25 34.89
CA GLU A 491 -47.26 23.02 35.93
C GLU A 491 -46.53 22.15 36.98
N ALA A 492 -45.25 22.43 37.25
CA ALA A 492 -44.68 23.30 38.31
C ALA A 492 -44.70 22.71 39.73
N ASN A 493 -43.50 22.51 40.31
CA ASN A 493 -43.17 23.14 41.59
C ASN A 493 -41.66 23.18 41.85
N ALA A 494 -41.17 24.36 42.23
CA ALA A 494 -39.84 24.59 42.76
C ALA A 494 -39.91 24.62 44.30
N GLY A 495 -38.91 24.04 44.97
CA GLY A 495 -38.76 24.14 46.42
C GLY A 495 -37.34 23.72 46.83
N ALA A 496 -36.56 24.70 47.25
CA ALA A 496 -35.16 24.55 47.63
C ALA A 496 -34.96 24.01 49.06
N THR A 497 -33.70 23.63 49.32
CA THR A 497 -32.95 23.53 50.61
C THR A 497 -32.72 22.15 51.28
N HIS A 498 -31.41 21.89 51.45
CA HIS A 498 -30.66 20.81 52.13
C HIS A 498 -30.95 20.66 53.64
N PRO A 499 -30.26 19.78 54.42
CA PRO A 499 -29.71 18.43 54.17
C PRO A 499 -30.03 17.46 55.35
N GLN A 500 -30.12 16.13 55.15
CA GLN A 500 -29.90 15.18 56.26
C GLN A 500 -29.21 13.89 55.83
N ARG A 501 -27.99 13.72 56.35
CA ARG A 501 -27.27 12.45 56.49
C ARG A 501 -28.15 11.41 57.17
N LYS A 502 -28.26 10.20 56.62
CA LYS A 502 -28.32 8.96 57.41
C LYS A 502 -27.88 7.72 56.64
N ARG A 503 -26.72 7.22 57.12
CA ARG A 503 -26.39 5.84 57.44
C ARG A 503 -26.26 4.83 56.28
N VAL A 504 -24.98 4.59 55.98
CA VAL A 504 -24.39 3.36 55.47
C VAL A 504 -25.12 2.12 55.98
N THR A 505 -25.72 1.36 55.07
CA THR A 505 -25.89 -0.09 55.23
C THR A 505 -25.76 -0.76 53.87
N GLY A 506 -24.88 -1.76 53.80
CA GLY A 506 -24.69 -2.61 52.63
C GLY A 506 -23.68 -2.05 51.64
N ALA A 507 -22.39 -2.28 51.90
CA ALA A 507 -21.40 -2.33 50.82
C ALA A 507 -21.80 -3.47 49.88
N LYS A 508 -22.72 -3.20 48.95
CA LYS A 508 -22.82 -3.98 47.72
C LYS A 508 -21.40 -3.94 47.16
N ARG A 509 -20.78 -5.11 47.11
CA ARG A 509 -19.49 -5.36 46.51
C ARG A 509 -19.50 -4.64 45.15
N ARG A 510 -18.89 -3.45 45.06
CA ARG A 510 -18.85 -2.65 43.82
C ARG A 510 -18.32 -3.60 42.74
N SER A 511 -19.12 -3.90 41.73
CA SER A 511 -18.63 -4.68 40.59
C SER A 511 -17.51 -3.86 39.97
N MET A 512 -16.30 -4.40 39.91
CA MET A 512 -15.20 -3.70 39.24
C MET A 512 -15.64 -3.40 37.81
N LEU A 513 -15.66 -2.12 37.44
CA LEU A 513 -15.94 -1.72 36.08
C LEU A 513 -14.81 -2.20 35.19
N ALA A 514 -15.14 -3.03 34.21
CA ALA A 514 -14.18 -3.46 33.19
C ALA A 514 -14.05 -2.35 32.13
N PRO A 515 -12.84 -2.10 31.61
CA PRO A 515 -12.63 -1.07 30.61
C PRO A 515 -13.37 -1.39 29.30
N MET A 516 -13.94 -0.37 28.66
CA MET A 516 -14.50 -0.43 27.32
C MET A 516 -13.39 -0.63 26.27
N LEU A 517 -13.65 -1.46 25.26
CA LEU A 517 -12.68 -1.81 24.23
C LEU A 517 -12.96 -1.06 22.93
N ALA A 518 -11.95 -0.40 22.39
CA ALA A 518 -12.04 0.28 21.11
C ALA A 518 -11.96 -0.69 19.92
N THR A 519 -12.64 -0.34 18.83
CA THR A 519 -12.52 -1.00 17.52
C THR A 519 -11.36 -0.39 16.73
N LEU A 520 -10.58 -1.23 16.04
CA LEU A 520 -9.57 -0.75 15.10
C LEU A 520 -10.27 -0.22 13.85
N GLY A 521 -9.92 0.99 13.41
CA GLY A 521 -10.46 1.59 12.19
C GLY A 521 -9.44 2.48 11.49
N ASP A 522 -9.87 3.12 10.41
CA ASP A 522 -9.12 4.10 9.63
C ASP A 522 -9.86 5.43 9.49
N VAL A 523 -9.26 6.38 8.76
CA VAL A 523 -9.81 7.74 8.59
C VAL A 523 -11.17 7.73 7.89
N GLY A 524 -11.42 6.74 7.03
CA GLY A 524 -12.67 6.59 6.31
C GLY A 524 -13.82 6.05 7.15
N ASP A 525 -13.57 5.56 8.37
CA ASP A 525 -14.62 5.17 9.31
C ASP A 525 -15.26 6.39 10.04
N ILE A 526 -14.76 7.60 9.78
CA ILE A 526 -15.23 8.86 10.37
C ILE A 526 -15.92 9.68 9.26
N ASP A 527 -17.23 9.50 9.12
CA ASP A 527 -18.02 10.15 8.05
C ASP A 527 -18.29 11.65 8.33
N ASP A 528 -18.68 11.99 9.57
CA ASP A 528 -18.92 13.38 10.01
C ASP A 528 -18.04 13.69 11.23
N GLU A 529 -16.93 14.40 11.03
CA GLU A 529 -16.00 14.77 12.10
C GLU A 529 -16.66 15.57 13.25
N SER A 530 -17.80 16.22 13.03
CA SER A 530 -18.49 16.98 14.07
C SER A 530 -19.13 16.11 15.15
N GLU A 531 -19.42 14.84 14.84
CA GLU A 531 -19.97 13.85 15.77
C GLU A 531 -18.88 13.21 16.66
N TRP A 532 -17.60 13.46 16.35
CA TRP A 532 -16.48 12.81 17.02
C TRP A 532 -15.63 13.80 17.82
N ALA A 533 -15.04 13.28 18.89
CA ALA A 533 -13.97 13.91 19.64
C ALA A 533 -12.68 13.11 19.42
N PHE A 534 -11.59 13.82 19.14
CA PHE A 534 -10.29 13.20 18.88
C PHE A 534 -9.36 13.37 20.08
N GLU A 535 -8.76 12.29 20.54
CA GLU A 535 -7.75 12.27 21.59
C GLU A 535 -6.48 11.56 21.11
N MET A 536 -5.35 11.85 21.74
CA MET A 536 -4.12 11.13 21.43
C MET A 536 -4.23 9.68 21.90
N LYS A 537 -3.83 8.74 21.04
CA LYS A 537 -3.67 7.35 21.45
C LYS A 537 -2.34 7.21 22.18
N TRP A 538 -2.43 6.89 23.46
CA TRP A 538 -1.30 6.57 24.33
C TRP A 538 -0.80 5.14 24.09
N ASP A 539 0.47 4.93 24.43
CA ASP A 539 1.20 3.67 24.29
C ASP A 539 1.69 3.20 25.66
N GLY A 540 0.80 2.57 26.43
CA GLY A 540 1.03 2.23 27.82
C GLY A 540 0.11 1.11 28.35
N ILE A 541 -0.10 1.11 29.67
CA ILE A 541 -0.93 0.10 30.36
C ILE A 541 -2.25 0.74 30.78
N ARG A 542 -3.36 0.25 30.23
CA ARG A 542 -4.69 0.70 30.61
C ARG A 542 -5.02 0.29 32.04
N ALA A 543 -5.49 1.25 32.83
CA ALA A 543 -5.84 1.05 34.22
C ALA A 543 -7.18 1.73 34.56
N ILE A 544 -8.01 1.01 35.31
CA ILE A 544 -9.16 1.57 36.00
C ILE A 544 -8.70 1.91 37.42
N THR A 545 -8.78 3.20 37.76
CA THR A 545 -8.32 3.70 39.05
C THR A 545 -9.51 4.14 39.89
N THR A 546 -9.66 3.54 41.06
CA THR A 546 -10.70 3.91 42.03
C THR A 546 -10.06 4.71 43.15
N VAL A 547 -10.63 5.88 43.44
CA VAL A 547 -10.34 6.64 44.66
C VAL A 547 -11.58 6.54 45.55
N SER A 548 -11.40 6.02 46.76
CA SER A 548 -12.47 5.96 47.74
C SER A 548 -11.95 6.22 49.14
N ASN A 549 -12.56 7.19 49.83
CA ASN A 549 -12.15 7.63 51.17
C ASN A 549 -10.63 7.91 51.26
N GLY A 550 -10.08 8.63 50.26
CA GLY A 550 -8.65 8.96 50.18
C GLY A 550 -7.71 7.79 49.85
N ALA A 551 -8.22 6.57 49.64
CA ALA A 551 -7.43 5.42 49.21
C ALA A 551 -7.50 5.26 47.69
N VAL A 552 -6.33 5.16 47.04
CA VAL A 552 -6.22 4.90 45.60
C VAL A 552 -5.97 3.42 45.35
N ARG A 553 -6.75 2.84 44.44
CA ARG A 553 -6.58 1.49 43.93
C ARG A 553 -6.48 1.49 42.42
N VAL A 554 -5.39 0.96 41.90
CA VAL A 554 -5.09 0.92 40.46
C VAL A 554 -5.23 -0.52 39.98
N VAL A 555 -6.15 -0.76 39.05
CA VAL A 555 -6.44 -2.10 38.54
C VAL A 555 -6.20 -2.13 37.03
N SER A 556 -5.34 -3.04 36.57
CA SER A 556 -5.13 -3.26 35.14
C SER A 556 -6.41 -3.73 34.44
N ARG A 557 -6.41 -3.68 33.11
CA ARG A 557 -7.48 -4.22 32.26
C ARG A 557 -7.97 -5.63 32.65
N ASN A 558 -7.08 -6.51 33.11
CA ASN A 558 -7.42 -7.90 33.45
C ASN A 558 -7.66 -8.13 34.94
N GLY A 559 -7.87 -7.06 35.72
CA GLY A 559 -8.23 -7.16 37.14
C GLY A 559 -7.05 -7.28 38.09
N ASN A 560 -5.80 -7.28 37.59
CA ASN A 560 -4.62 -7.30 38.46
C ASN A 560 -4.46 -5.96 39.19
N ASP A 561 -4.27 -6.03 40.51
CA ASP A 561 -3.98 -4.86 41.34
C ASP A 561 -2.52 -4.42 41.15
N MET A 562 -2.34 -3.20 40.64
CA MET A 562 -1.03 -2.61 40.35
C MET A 562 -0.68 -1.48 41.33
N THR A 563 -1.47 -1.30 42.39
CA THR A 563 -1.33 -0.16 43.32
C THR A 563 0.05 -0.09 43.96
N ALA A 564 0.65 -1.23 44.28
CA ALA A 564 2.00 -1.29 44.85
C ALA A 564 3.12 -0.96 43.84
N SER A 565 2.87 -1.15 42.54
CA SER A 565 3.83 -0.90 41.46
C SER A 565 3.92 0.59 41.09
N TYR A 566 2.84 1.35 41.31
CA TYR A 566 2.75 2.77 40.96
C TYR A 566 2.26 3.63 42.13
N PRO A 567 3.02 3.69 43.25
CA PRO A 567 2.66 4.50 44.42
C PRO A 567 2.53 6.00 44.12
N GLU A 568 3.20 6.51 43.08
CA GLU A 568 3.07 7.89 42.59
C GLU A 568 1.64 8.26 42.18
N LEU A 569 0.79 7.29 41.82
CA LEU A 569 -0.61 7.55 41.46
C LEU A 569 -1.50 7.86 42.67
N ARG A 570 -0.98 7.71 43.90
CA ARG A 570 -1.67 8.16 45.12
C ARG A 570 -1.94 9.66 45.12
N GLN A 571 -1.21 10.43 44.32
CA GLN A 571 -1.47 11.85 44.05
C GLN A 571 -2.93 12.10 43.62
N LEU A 572 -3.63 11.12 43.02
CA LEU A 572 -5.06 11.25 42.70
C LEU A 572 -5.93 11.53 43.93
N ALA A 573 -5.62 10.96 45.10
CA ALA A 573 -6.38 11.23 46.32
C ALA A 573 -6.25 12.69 46.77
N GLU A 574 -5.07 13.29 46.59
CA GLU A 574 -4.84 14.71 46.91
C GLU A 574 -5.57 15.62 45.92
N LEU A 575 -5.57 15.26 44.63
CA LEU A 575 -6.21 16.04 43.57
C LEU A 575 -7.74 15.99 43.66
N LEU A 576 -8.32 14.83 44.00
CA LEU A 576 -9.76 14.64 44.17
C LEU A 576 -10.28 15.07 45.54
N ARG A 577 -9.37 15.33 46.50
CA ARG A 577 -9.70 15.77 47.87
C ARG A 577 -10.64 14.80 48.59
N ASP A 578 -11.93 15.15 48.68
CA ASP A 578 -12.99 14.43 49.38
C ASP A 578 -13.92 13.65 48.42
N ASP A 579 -13.74 13.80 47.10
CA ASP A 579 -14.58 13.15 46.11
C ASP A 579 -14.12 11.70 45.85
N ASP A 580 -15.08 10.78 45.89
CA ASP A 580 -14.88 9.39 45.46
C ASP A 580 -15.03 9.32 43.93
N ALA A 581 -14.12 8.66 43.22
CA ALA A 581 -14.20 8.57 41.76
C ALA A 581 -13.69 7.23 41.20
N VAL A 582 -14.24 6.84 40.05
CA VAL A 582 -13.71 5.76 39.21
C VAL A 582 -13.29 6.34 37.86
N LEU A 583 -12.01 6.24 37.55
CA LEU A 583 -11.36 6.85 36.40
C LEU A 583 -10.85 5.79 35.44
N ASP A 584 -10.94 6.06 34.14
CA ASP A 584 -10.31 5.27 33.09
C ASP A 584 -9.15 6.07 32.48
N GLY A 585 -7.99 5.43 32.40
CA GLY A 585 -6.79 6.07 31.92
C GLY A 585 -5.70 5.09 31.53
N GLU A 586 -4.56 5.63 31.13
CA GLU A 586 -3.42 4.85 30.68
C GLU A 586 -2.12 5.30 31.34
N ILE A 587 -1.38 4.35 31.89
CA ILE A 587 -0.08 4.59 32.51
C ILE A 587 0.99 4.50 31.41
N VAL A 588 1.72 5.59 31.18
CA VAL A 588 2.79 5.69 30.20
C VAL A 588 4.12 6.04 30.87
N ALA A 589 5.24 5.69 30.22
CA ALA A 589 6.57 6.20 30.58
C ALA A 589 7.13 7.00 29.41
N LEU A 590 7.82 8.11 29.70
CA LEU A 590 8.43 8.93 28.67
C LEU A 590 9.90 8.54 28.48
N ASN A 591 10.36 8.52 27.23
CA ASN A 591 11.76 8.34 26.88
C ASN A 591 12.55 9.66 27.03
N LYS A 592 13.85 9.63 26.70
CA LYS A 592 14.74 10.81 26.81
C LYS A 592 14.32 11.99 25.92
N ALA A 593 13.52 11.76 24.88
CA ALA A 593 12.97 12.79 24.01
C ALA A 593 11.60 13.30 24.48
N GLY A 594 11.12 12.87 25.66
CA GLY A 594 9.82 13.27 26.21
C GLY A 594 8.62 12.57 25.57
N ARG A 595 8.83 11.48 24.81
CA ARG A 595 7.75 10.75 24.12
C ARG A 595 7.35 9.48 24.88
N PRO A 596 6.05 9.11 24.92
CA PRO A 596 5.60 7.82 25.42
C PRO A 596 6.34 6.66 24.73
N ASP A 597 6.82 5.72 25.54
CA ASP A 597 7.59 4.58 25.07
C ASP A 597 7.28 3.35 25.94
N PHE A 598 6.56 2.39 25.37
CA PHE A 598 6.21 1.16 26.05
C PHE A 598 7.44 0.32 26.47
N GLY A 599 8.52 0.37 25.68
CA GLY A 599 9.80 -0.28 26.01
C GLY A 599 10.39 0.24 27.32
N VAL A 600 10.33 1.55 27.53
CA VAL A 600 10.78 2.19 28.78
C VAL A 600 9.87 1.80 29.96
N LEU A 601 8.54 1.77 29.74
CA LEU A 601 7.55 1.45 30.77
C LEU A 601 7.72 0.03 31.34
N GLN A 602 8.17 -0.93 30.53
CA GLN A 602 8.40 -2.31 30.99
C GLN A 602 9.34 -2.41 32.18
N THR A 603 10.25 -1.45 32.34
CA THR A 603 11.16 -1.42 33.50
C THR A 603 10.45 -1.17 34.83
N ARG A 604 9.21 -0.68 34.80
CA ARG A 604 8.35 -0.43 35.96
C ARG A 604 7.35 -1.57 36.22
N MET A 605 7.14 -2.47 35.26
CA MET A 605 6.13 -3.54 35.34
C MET A 605 6.54 -4.64 36.33
N LYS A 606 5.54 -5.25 36.98
CA LYS A 606 5.68 -6.38 37.93
C LYS A 606 6.55 -6.11 39.18
N LEU A 607 6.97 -4.87 39.43
CA LEU A 607 7.70 -4.52 40.65
C LEU A 607 6.72 -4.35 41.81
N THR A 608 6.89 -5.16 42.87
CA THR A 608 6.05 -5.10 44.08
C THR A 608 6.85 -4.89 45.36
N LYS A 609 8.17 -5.11 45.33
CA LYS A 609 9.06 -4.88 46.48
C LYS A 609 9.33 -3.36 46.62
N PRO A 610 9.09 -2.75 47.79
CA PRO A 610 9.21 -1.30 47.96
C PRO A 610 10.54 -0.71 47.51
N ALA A 611 11.67 -1.35 47.85
CA ALA A 611 13.01 -0.88 47.47
C ALA A 611 13.25 -0.92 45.94
N ASP A 612 12.70 -1.90 45.23
CA ASP A 612 12.83 -2.00 43.78
C ASP A 612 11.94 -0.98 43.08
N VAL A 613 10.72 -0.77 43.60
CA VAL A 613 9.78 0.24 43.12
C VAL A 613 10.39 1.63 43.28
N GLU A 614 10.92 1.98 44.45
CA GLU A 614 11.52 3.30 44.72
C GLU A 614 12.71 3.58 43.79
N ARG A 615 13.60 2.59 43.62
CA ARG A 615 14.73 2.71 42.70
C ARG A 615 14.30 2.88 41.25
N ALA A 616 13.28 2.15 40.82
CA ALA A 616 12.76 2.25 39.47
C ALA A 616 12.01 3.58 39.24
N MET A 617 11.31 4.13 40.24
CA MET A 617 10.68 5.46 40.16
C MET A 617 11.70 6.56 39.88
N LYS A 618 12.84 6.54 40.58
CA LYS A 618 13.93 7.52 40.39
C LYS A 618 14.53 7.48 38.99
N ARG A 619 14.49 6.32 38.34
CA ARG A 619 15.08 6.11 37.00
C ARG A 619 14.08 6.36 35.88
N THR A 620 12.82 6.02 36.11
CA THR A 620 11.77 6.01 35.08
C THR A 620 10.49 6.57 35.69
N ALA A 621 10.24 7.84 35.42
CA ALA A 621 8.99 8.49 35.75
C ALA A 621 7.86 7.93 34.87
N VAL A 622 6.67 7.80 35.45
CA VAL A 622 5.46 7.41 34.74
C VAL A 622 4.41 8.50 34.90
N HIS A 623 3.47 8.53 33.97
CA HIS A 623 2.34 9.44 33.97
C HIS A 623 1.06 8.64 33.73
N TYR A 624 -0.01 8.97 34.45
CA TYR A 624 -1.34 8.42 34.25
C TYR A 624 -2.18 9.43 33.49
N MET A 625 -2.44 9.10 32.23
CA MET A 625 -3.24 9.88 31.29
C MET A 625 -4.71 9.53 31.48
N VAL A 626 -5.44 10.35 32.23
CA VAL A 626 -6.86 10.15 32.53
C VAL A 626 -7.70 10.72 31.39
N PHE A 627 -8.59 9.92 30.82
CA PHE A 627 -9.39 10.32 29.66
C PHE A 627 -10.90 10.04 29.77
N ASP A 628 -11.37 9.35 30.83
CA ASP A 628 -12.81 9.20 31.08
C ASP A 628 -13.10 9.09 32.60
N LEU A 629 -14.29 9.55 33.00
CA LEU A 629 -14.81 9.50 34.37
C LEU A 629 -16.06 8.60 34.38
N LEU A 630 -15.97 7.47 35.07
CA LEU A 630 -17.00 6.43 35.04
C LEU A 630 -17.98 6.55 36.20
N GLU A 631 -17.51 7.03 37.34
CA GLU A 631 -18.31 7.22 38.55
C GLU A 631 -17.74 8.39 39.36
N VAL A 632 -18.61 9.19 39.98
CA VAL A 632 -18.24 10.23 40.95
C VAL A 632 -19.23 10.22 42.11
N ASN A 633 -18.74 10.21 43.35
CA ASN A 633 -19.52 10.23 44.59
C ASN A 633 -20.66 9.20 44.66
N GLY A 634 -20.45 8.02 44.07
CA GLY A 634 -21.45 6.96 44.00
C GLY A 634 -22.45 7.08 42.85
N GLU A 635 -22.39 8.15 42.05
CA GLU A 635 -23.17 8.31 40.84
C GLU A 635 -22.43 7.74 39.62
N SER A 636 -23.03 6.73 38.99
CA SER A 636 -22.51 6.13 37.77
C SER A 636 -22.76 7.02 36.55
N LEU A 637 -21.70 7.37 35.82
CA LEU A 637 -21.76 8.19 34.62
C LEU A 637 -21.70 7.38 33.33
N VAL A 638 -21.50 6.06 33.38
CA VAL A 638 -21.32 5.20 32.17
C VAL A 638 -22.46 5.27 31.16
N SER A 639 -23.67 5.61 31.60
CA SER A 639 -24.84 5.78 30.74
C SER A 639 -24.93 7.18 30.11
N ARG A 640 -24.17 8.18 30.58
CA ARG A 640 -24.16 9.52 30.00
C ARG A 640 -23.33 9.55 28.71
N GLU A 641 -23.56 10.56 27.89
CA GLU A 641 -22.80 10.85 26.67
C GLU A 641 -21.33 11.17 26.99
N TYR A 642 -20.43 10.90 26.05
CA TYR A 642 -19.00 11.11 26.22
C TYR A 642 -18.66 12.56 26.58
N ASP A 643 -19.24 13.54 25.88
CA ASP A 643 -18.98 14.95 26.16
C ASP A 643 -19.36 15.31 27.60
N SER A 644 -20.47 14.78 28.11
CA SER A 644 -20.89 15.01 29.51
C SER A 644 -19.89 14.42 30.52
N ARG A 645 -19.37 13.20 30.27
CA ARG A 645 -18.38 12.57 31.15
C ARG A 645 -17.04 13.31 31.09
N ARG A 646 -16.64 13.74 29.89
CA ARG A 646 -15.40 14.47 29.64
C ARG A 646 -15.38 15.83 30.33
N HIS A 647 -16.47 16.61 30.22
CA HIS A 647 -16.60 17.88 30.94
C HIS A 647 -16.59 17.67 32.47
N ALA A 648 -17.24 16.63 32.98
CA ALA A 648 -17.22 16.29 34.39
C ALA A 648 -15.81 15.91 34.88
N LEU A 649 -15.04 15.17 34.08
CA LEU A 649 -13.65 14.83 34.37
C LEU A 649 -12.78 16.09 34.49
N GLU A 650 -12.87 17.02 33.53
CA GLU A 650 -12.07 18.24 33.50
C GLU A 650 -12.42 19.19 34.66
N ALA A 651 -13.70 19.25 35.04
CA ALA A 651 -14.15 20.01 36.20
C ALA A 651 -13.67 19.40 37.54
N LEU A 652 -13.65 18.06 37.63
CA LEU A 652 -13.26 17.33 38.83
C LEU A 652 -11.73 17.30 39.03
N LEU A 653 -10.97 17.14 37.95
CA LEU A 653 -9.54 16.84 38.01
C LEU A 653 -8.71 17.90 37.26
N SER A 654 -8.07 18.79 38.01
CA SER A 654 -7.15 19.82 37.50
C SER A 654 -5.71 19.58 37.97
N PRO A 655 -4.96 18.67 37.33
CA PRO A 655 -3.61 18.32 37.74
C PRO A 655 -2.57 19.41 37.38
N PRO A 656 -1.46 19.51 38.12
CA PRO A 656 -0.34 20.36 37.75
C PRO A 656 0.39 19.83 36.50
N ALA A 657 0.91 20.73 35.67
CA ALA A 657 1.53 20.39 34.38
C ALA A 657 2.68 19.35 34.48
N SER A 658 3.43 19.32 35.58
CA SER A 658 4.56 18.41 35.81
C SER A 658 4.26 17.21 36.73
N GLY A 659 2.97 16.92 36.98
CA GLY A 659 2.54 15.82 37.86
C GLY A 659 2.56 14.42 37.22
N ALA A 660 2.46 13.40 38.06
CA ALA A 660 2.26 12.01 37.62
C ALA A 660 0.84 11.79 37.08
N ILE A 661 -0.11 12.66 37.42
CA ILE A 661 -1.48 12.63 36.91
C ILE A 661 -1.63 13.69 35.83
N GLN A 662 -2.25 13.33 34.71
CA GLN A 662 -2.46 14.21 33.57
C GLN A 662 -3.88 14.00 33.03
N VAL A 663 -4.54 15.09 32.62
CA VAL A 663 -5.79 15.05 31.85
C VAL A 663 -5.48 15.64 30.47
N PRO A 664 -5.17 14.79 29.46
CA PRO A 664 -4.78 15.29 28.15
C PRO A 664 -5.94 16.00 27.46
N PRO A 665 -5.70 17.10 26.71
CA PRO A 665 -6.76 17.82 26.03
C PRO A 665 -7.34 17.02 24.84
N THR A 666 -8.61 17.27 24.53
CA THR A 666 -9.22 16.83 23.26
C THR A 666 -8.79 17.75 22.12
N PHE A 667 -8.55 17.18 20.93
CA PHE A 667 -8.26 17.94 19.72
C PHE A 667 -9.53 18.58 19.17
N THR A 668 -9.45 19.88 18.90
CA THR A 668 -10.59 20.70 18.44
C THR A 668 -10.52 21.07 16.95
N ARG A 669 -9.43 20.72 16.26
CA ARG A 669 -9.15 21.18 14.89
C ARG A 669 -9.42 20.13 13.78
N GLY A 670 -10.16 19.08 14.10
CA GLY A 670 -10.50 18.00 13.17
C GLY A 670 -9.51 16.81 13.19
N LEU A 671 -9.85 15.76 12.45
CA LEU A 671 -9.16 14.47 12.45
C LEU A 671 -7.77 14.56 11.82
N ASP A 672 -7.64 15.25 10.69
CA ASP A 672 -6.37 15.41 9.98
C ASP A 672 -5.31 16.12 10.85
N ASP A 673 -5.71 17.20 11.55
CA ASP A 673 -4.85 17.93 12.48
C ASP A 673 -4.44 17.05 13.68
N ALA A 674 -5.35 16.21 14.18
CA ALA A 674 -5.05 15.25 15.26
C ALA A 674 -4.05 14.18 14.78
N ILE A 675 -4.20 13.66 13.56
CA ILE A 675 -3.27 12.68 12.95
C ILE A 675 -1.90 13.30 12.73
N ALA A 676 -1.84 14.51 12.15
CA ALA A 676 -0.61 15.23 11.90
C ALA A 676 0.16 15.50 13.20
N SER A 677 -0.54 15.98 14.23
CA SER A 677 0.05 16.26 15.55
C SER A 677 0.54 14.97 16.23
N SER A 678 -0.24 13.89 16.13
CA SER A 678 0.14 12.58 16.66
C SER A 678 1.43 12.05 16.00
N ARG A 679 1.62 12.28 14.69
CA ARG A 679 2.86 11.93 13.97
C ARG A 679 4.05 12.79 14.37
N GLU A 680 3.86 14.10 14.50
CA GLU A 680 4.92 15.04 14.91
C GLU A 680 5.44 14.71 16.33
N LEU A 681 4.52 14.37 17.22
CA LEU A 681 4.82 13.94 18.59
C LEU A 681 5.33 12.49 18.67
N GLY A 682 5.27 11.72 17.57
CA GLY A 682 5.71 10.33 17.51
C GLY A 682 4.91 9.40 18.42
N LEU A 683 3.60 9.62 18.50
CA LEU A 683 2.66 8.84 19.31
C LEU A 683 2.14 7.61 18.55
N GLU A 684 1.38 6.72 19.21
CA GLU A 684 0.88 5.50 18.55
C GLU A 684 -0.19 5.80 17.49
N GLY A 685 -0.98 6.84 17.70
CA GLY A 685 -2.13 7.15 16.86
C GLY A 685 -3.09 8.16 17.47
N VAL A 686 -4.35 8.08 17.03
CA VAL A 686 -5.48 8.90 17.47
C VAL A 686 -6.60 7.97 17.93
N MET A 687 -7.30 8.38 18.98
CA MET A 687 -8.56 7.81 19.44
C MET A 687 -9.69 8.73 19.00
N ALA A 688 -10.60 8.24 18.17
CA ALA A 688 -11.86 8.90 17.87
C ALA A 688 -12.95 8.35 18.79
N LYS A 689 -13.68 9.23 19.47
CA LYS A 689 -14.78 8.88 20.37
C LYS A 689 -16.05 9.61 19.94
N GLU A 690 -17.14 8.89 19.69
CA GLU A 690 -18.47 9.50 19.44
C GLU A 690 -18.85 10.38 20.63
N ARG A 691 -19.26 11.63 20.35
CA ARG A 691 -19.56 12.64 21.38
C ARG A 691 -20.76 12.26 22.24
N ASP A 692 -21.77 11.65 21.64
CA ASP A 692 -22.97 11.11 22.30
C ASP A 692 -22.80 9.64 22.75
N GLY A 693 -21.63 9.05 22.50
CA GLY A 693 -21.31 7.67 22.82
C GLY A 693 -21.34 7.34 24.32
N ARG A 694 -22.06 6.27 24.67
CA ARG A 694 -22.12 5.74 26.04
C ARG A 694 -20.94 4.81 26.33
N TYR A 695 -20.58 4.69 27.61
CA TYR A 695 -19.49 3.82 28.01
C TYR A 695 -19.95 2.36 28.16
N ALA A 696 -19.51 1.50 27.25
CA ALA A 696 -19.87 0.08 27.21
C ALA A 696 -18.85 -0.77 28.00
N ALA A 697 -18.99 -0.81 29.33
CA ALA A 697 -18.05 -1.50 30.22
C ALA A 697 -17.81 -2.97 29.81
N GLY A 698 -16.55 -3.33 29.58
CA GLY A 698 -16.13 -4.69 29.20
C GLY A 698 -16.47 -5.12 27.77
N LEU A 699 -17.15 -4.29 26.98
CA LEU A 699 -17.56 -4.61 25.61
C LEU A 699 -16.68 -3.87 24.59
N ARG A 700 -16.56 -4.44 23.39
CA ARG A 700 -16.00 -3.75 22.24
C ARG A 700 -17.09 -2.92 21.56
N SER A 701 -16.81 -1.67 21.24
CA SER A 701 -17.78 -0.76 20.62
C SER A 701 -17.14 0.03 19.47
N HIS A 702 -17.96 0.37 18.48
CA HIS A 702 -17.62 1.28 17.40
C HIS A 702 -17.63 2.74 17.84
N SER A 703 -18.26 3.08 18.97
CA SER A 703 -18.22 4.45 19.51
C SER A 703 -16.81 4.91 19.88
N TRP A 704 -15.85 3.99 20.01
CA TRP A 704 -14.43 4.29 20.19
C TRP A 704 -13.64 3.61 19.06
N ILE A 705 -13.10 4.42 18.15
CA ILE A 705 -12.26 3.95 17.04
C ILE A 705 -10.81 4.34 17.32
N LYS A 706 -9.91 3.35 17.24
CA LYS A 706 -8.46 3.59 17.33
C LYS A 706 -7.87 3.62 15.92
N ILE A 707 -7.22 4.72 15.56
CA ILE A 707 -6.52 4.92 14.30
C ILE A 707 -5.02 4.95 14.61
N LYS A 708 -4.27 3.92 14.19
CA LYS A 708 -2.84 3.78 14.52
C LYS A 708 -1.94 4.19 13.36
N HIS A 709 -0.79 4.81 13.64
CA HIS A 709 0.25 5.05 12.62
C HIS A 709 1.03 3.79 12.28
N HIS A 710 1.22 2.92 13.28
CA HIS A 710 1.95 1.67 13.17
C HIS A 710 1.03 0.51 13.55
N ARG A 711 1.10 -0.59 12.80
CA ARG A 711 0.30 -1.77 13.11
C ARG A 711 0.98 -2.54 14.23
N THR A 712 0.27 -2.72 15.34
CA THR A 712 0.71 -3.51 16.49
C THR A 712 -0.26 -4.65 16.73
N GLN A 713 0.28 -5.79 17.13
CA GLN A 713 -0.49 -7.01 17.41
C GLN A 713 -0.07 -7.57 18.76
N GLU A 714 -1.04 -7.82 19.62
CA GLU A 714 -0.85 -8.62 20.83
C GLU A 714 -0.64 -10.08 20.41
N VAL A 715 0.30 -10.79 21.02
CA VAL A 715 0.68 -12.14 20.58
C VAL A 715 0.87 -13.07 21.74
N VAL A 716 0.43 -14.31 21.59
CA VAL A 716 0.73 -15.40 22.51
C VAL A 716 2.01 -16.09 22.07
N VAL A 717 2.97 -16.23 22.98
CA VAL A 717 4.22 -16.93 22.71
C VAL A 717 4.04 -18.42 22.98
N GLY A 718 4.18 -19.24 21.94
CA GLY A 718 4.01 -20.69 22.04
C GLY A 718 5.28 -21.50 21.79
N GLY A 719 6.35 -20.86 21.34
CA GLY A 719 7.65 -21.51 21.17
C GLY A 719 8.75 -20.51 20.91
N TRP A 720 9.97 -21.01 20.83
CA TRP A 720 11.13 -20.21 20.48
C TRP A 720 12.15 -21.05 19.70
N ARG A 721 13.04 -20.39 18.99
CA ARG A 721 14.15 -21.01 18.28
C ARG A 721 15.48 -20.47 18.80
N PRO A 722 16.53 -21.29 18.89
CA PRO A 722 17.85 -20.83 19.32
C PRO A 722 18.41 -19.79 18.35
N GLY A 723 19.19 -18.85 18.88
CA GLY A 723 19.94 -17.90 18.06
C GLY A 723 21.11 -18.57 17.36
N ASN A 724 21.71 -17.85 16.41
CA ASN A 724 22.92 -18.29 15.69
C ASN A 724 24.12 -17.39 16.04
N GLY A 725 25.34 -17.90 15.84
CA GLY A 725 26.58 -17.13 16.05
C GLY A 725 26.74 -16.58 17.46
N ARG A 726 26.89 -15.25 17.60
CA ARG A 726 27.01 -14.56 18.90
C ARG A 726 25.79 -14.75 19.83
N ARG A 727 24.65 -15.19 19.29
CA ARG A 727 23.41 -15.52 20.02
C ARG A 727 23.14 -17.03 20.09
N ALA A 728 24.12 -17.88 19.76
CA ALA A 728 23.97 -19.35 19.85
C ALA A 728 23.56 -19.84 21.25
N GLY A 729 23.89 -19.05 22.28
CA GLY A 729 23.46 -19.27 23.65
C GLY A 729 22.21 -18.49 24.05
N THR A 730 21.36 -17.96 23.17
CA THR A 730 20.15 -17.22 23.60
C THR A 730 18.97 -17.51 22.66
N VAL A 731 17.83 -16.88 22.94
CA VAL A 731 16.66 -16.93 22.06
C VAL A 731 16.94 -16.16 20.77
N GLY A 732 16.81 -16.84 19.63
CA GLY A 732 16.94 -16.24 18.30
C GLY A 732 15.65 -15.66 17.77
N SER A 733 14.53 -16.35 17.99
CA SER A 733 13.20 -15.85 17.63
C SER A 733 12.09 -16.52 18.45
N LEU A 734 10.97 -15.83 18.63
CA LEU A 734 9.75 -16.37 19.22
C LEU A 734 8.78 -16.82 18.13
N LEU A 735 8.12 -17.95 18.36
CA LEU A 735 6.95 -18.40 17.59
C LEU A 735 5.71 -17.86 18.27
N ILE A 736 4.94 -17.08 17.52
CA ILE A 736 3.84 -16.26 18.04
C ILE A 736 2.50 -16.65 17.41
N GLY A 737 1.42 -16.51 18.17
CA GLY A 737 0.06 -16.85 17.77
C GLY A 737 -1.01 -15.92 18.32
N VAL A 738 -2.25 -16.10 17.87
CA VAL A 738 -3.46 -15.45 18.40
C VAL A 738 -4.49 -16.52 18.77
N ALA A 739 -5.37 -16.23 19.71
CA ALA A 739 -6.41 -17.16 20.13
C ALA A 739 -7.52 -17.29 19.07
N GLU A 740 -7.82 -18.55 18.70
CA GLU A 740 -8.82 -18.96 17.71
C GLU A 740 -9.41 -20.32 18.11
N ASN A 741 -10.74 -20.42 18.22
CA ASN A 741 -11.46 -21.68 18.48
C ASN A 741 -10.91 -22.53 19.65
N GLN A 742 -10.72 -21.91 20.83
CA GLN A 742 -10.14 -22.53 22.04
C GLN A 742 -8.68 -23.00 21.89
N SER A 743 -8.01 -22.65 20.80
CA SER A 743 -6.59 -22.92 20.53
C SER A 743 -5.84 -21.62 20.20
N PHE A 744 -4.55 -21.71 19.90
CA PHE A 744 -3.74 -20.57 19.47
C PHE A 744 -3.21 -20.82 18.07
N ARG A 745 -3.68 -20.07 17.09
CA ARG A 745 -3.22 -20.15 15.72
C ARG A 745 -1.89 -19.44 15.57
N TYR A 746 -0.90 -20.10 14.97
CA TYR A 746 0.37 -19.47 14.61
C TYR A 746 0.14 -18.26 13.70
N ILE A 747 0.91 -17.19 13.86
CA ILE A 747 0.85 -16.01 12.99
C ILE A 747 2.24 -15.52 12.56
N GLY A 748 3.29 -16.29 12.84
CA GLY A 748 4.64 -15.97 12.37
C GLY A 748 5.69 -16.02 13.48
N ARG A 749 6.87 -15.51 13.16
CA ARG A 749 8.02 -15.49 14.06
C ARG A 749 8.56 -14.08 14.23
N VAL A 750 9.04 -13.75 15.42
CA VAL A 750 9.68 -12.46 15.72
C VAL A 750 11.09 -12.67 16.25
N GLY A 751 12.08 -12.15 15.54
CA GLY A 751 13.53 -12.33 15.85
C GLY A 751 14.26 -11.02 16.19
N THR A 752 13.60 -9.88 16.05
CA THR A 752 14.17 -8.54 16.23
C THR A 752 13.40 -7.78 17.30
N GLY A 753 13.98 -6.71 17.85
CA GLY A 753 13.33 -5.87 18.87
C GLY A 753 13.57 -6.26 20.32
N PHE A 754 14.22 -7.40 20.59
CA PHE A 754 14.63 -7.77 21.94
C PHE A 754 15.75 -6.88 22.48
N SER A 755 15.59 -6.40 23.71
CA SER A 755 16.71 -5.87 24.51
C SER A 755 17.54 -7.01 25.11
N ASP A 756 18.77 -6.72 25.55
CA ASP A 756 19.63 -7.72 26.20
C ASP A 756 18.96 -8.28 27.47
N ARG A 757 18.22 -7.43 28.21
CA ARG A 757 17.41 -7.84 29.35
C ARG A 757 16.30 -8.83 28.97
N ASP A 758 15.62 -8.60 27.84
CA ASP A 758 14.57 -9.51 27.37
C ASP A 758 15.16 -10.90 27.09
N LEU A 759 16.32 -10.95 26.43
CA LEU A 759 17.01 -12.19 26.09
C LEU A 759 17.45 -12.98 27.34
N ASP A 760 17.88 -12.28 28.39
CA ASP A 760 18.24 -12.90 29.67
C ASP A 760 17.01 -13.43 30.42
N GLU A 761 15.91 -12.68 30.45
CA GLU A 761 14.66 -13.08 31.14
C GLU A 761 13.96 -14.27 30.45
N LEU A 762 14.03 -14.31 29.12
CA LEU A 762 13.42 -15.33 28.26
C LEU A 762 13.86 -16.76 28.62
N ARG A 763 15.14 -16.98 28.94
CA ARG A 763 15.66 -18.31 29.28
C ARG A 763 15.01 -18.90 30.52
N GLY A 764 14.89 -18.11 31.59
CA GLY A 764 14.27 -18.54 32.84
C GLY A 764 12.77 -18.80 32.67
N LEU A 765 12.08 -17.90 31.94
CA LEU A 765 10.64 -18.02 31.69
C LEU A 765 10.28 -19.28 30.89
N PHE A 766 11.10 -19.64 29.90
CA PHE A 766 10.84 -20.77 28.99
C PHE A 766 11.23 -22.12 29.58
N ALA A 767 12.30 -22.19 30.37
CA ALA A 767 12.68 -23.43 31.05
C ALA A 767 11.54 -23.96 31.94
N ALA A 768 10.86 -23.06 32.67
CA ALA A 768 9.72 -23.41 33.52
C ALA A 768 8.42 -23.77 32.75
N ARG A 769 8.38 -23.57 31.43
CA ARG A 769 7.20 -23.72 30.58
C ARG A 769 7.38 -24.70 29.43
N ALA A 770 8.51 -25.40 29.38
CA ALA A 770 8.87 -26.29 28.28
C ALA A 770 7.82 -27.39 28.07
N ARG A 771 7.54 -27.71 26.80
CA ARG A 771 6.64 -28.79 26.39
C ARG A 771 7.23 -29.57 25.23
N THR A 772 6.80 -30.81 25.07
CA THR A 772 7.24 -31.70 23.97
C THR A 772 6.42 -31.53 22.69
N THR A 773 5.20 -31.00 22.79
CA THR A 773 4.27 -30.82 21.67
C THR A 773 4.07 -29.33 21.35
N PRO A 774 3.77 -28.98 20.07
CA PRO A 774 3.41 -27.62 19.70
C PRO A 774 2.23 -27.09 20.52
N SER A 775 2.35 -25.86 21.02
CA SER A 775 1.24 -25.16 21.67
C SER A 775 0.49 -24.24 20.71
N LEU A 776 0.98 -24.10 19.48
CA LEU A 776 0.36 -23.33 18.41
C LEU A 776 -0.07 -24.29 17.29
N THR A 777 -1.23 -24.02 16.70
CA THR A 777 -1.73 -24.71 15.50
C THR A 777 -1.18 -24.07 14.24
N ASP A 778 -1.19 -24.80 13.12
CA ASP A 778 -0.72 -24.33 11.80
C ASP A 778 0.73 -23.84 11.76
N VAL A 779 1.64 -24.38 12.57
CA VAL A 779 3.07 -24.01 12.47
C VAL A 779 3.70 -24.75 11.28
N PRO A 780 4.29 -24.04 10.30
CA PRO A 780 4.97 -24.67 9.18
C PRO A 780 6.12 -25.57 9.63
N ALA A 781 6.37 -26.66 8.90
CA ALA A 781 7.42 -27.62 9.23
C ALA A 781 8.82 -26.98 9.37
N VAL A 782 9.11 -25.96 8.55
CA VAL A 782 10.34 -25.16 8.60
C VAL A 782 10.52 -24.41 9.92
N ASP A 783 9.43 -23.88 10.48
CA ASP A 783 9.47 -23.16 11.75
C ASP A 783 9.44 -24.12 12.95
N ALA A 784 8.81 -25.29 12.79
CA ALA A 784 8.70 -26.32 13.81
C ALA A 784 9.99 -27.13 14.02
N ARG A 785 10.84 -27.27 12.98
CA ARG A 785 11.99 -28.20 12.98
C ARG A 785 12.97 -28.02 14.13
N ASP A 786 13.29 -26.76 14.47
CA ASP A 786 14.25 -26.41 15.54
C ASP A 786 13.55 -25.63 16.68
N ALA A 787 12.23 -25.81 16.83
CA ALA A 787 11.44 -25.11 17.81
C ALA A 787 11.51 -25.80 19.17
N HIS A 788 11.72 -25.00 20.21
CA HIS A 788 11.46 -25.37 21.59
C HIS A 788 10.07 -24.86 21.97
N TRP A 789 9.16 -25.79 22.22
CA TRP A 789 7.77 -25.45 22.55
C TRP A 789 7.63 -25.06 24.02
N VAL A 790 6.78 -24.06 24.26
CA VAL A 790 6.43 -23.62 25.62
C VAL A 790 4.92 -23.60 25.79
N ARG A 791 4.44 -23.57 27.03
CA ARG A 791 3.03 -23.29 27.28
C ARG A 791 2.67 -21.90 26.72
N ALA A 792 1.57 -21.83 25.96
CA ALA A 792 1.04 -20.61 25.36
C ALA A 792 0.31 -19.74 26.41
N ASP A 793 1.01 -19.38 27.49
CA ASP A 793 0.48 -18.61 28.61
C ASP A 793 1.14 -17.23 28.79
N LEU A 794 2.05 -16.86 27.88
CA LEU A 794 2.73 -15.58 27.87
C LEU A 794 2.22 -14.72 26.72
N VAL A 795 1.82 -13.49 27.02
CA VAL A 795 1.38 -12.51 26.03
C VAL A 795 2.45 -11.43 25.88
N GLY A 796 2.81 -11.13 24.65
CA GLY A 796 3.63 -9.99 24.28
C GLY A 796 2.96 -9.12 23.24
N GLU A 797 3.70 -8.15 22.74
CA GLU A 797 3.26 -7.27 21.66
C GLU A 797 4.37 -7.13 20.62
N VAL A 798 3.96 -7.11 19.36
CA VAL A 798 4.84 -6.88 18.22
C VAL A 798 4.31 -5.72 17.38
N GLU A 799 5.24 -4.91 16.88
CA GLU A 799 4.99 -4.00 15.76
C GLU A 799 5.22 -4.76 14.46
N PHE A 800 4.42 -4.54 13.43
CA PHE A 800 4.55 -5.26 12.17
C PHE A 800 4.14 -4.37 10.98
N ALA A 801 4.59 -4.72 9.79
CA ALA A 801 4.28 -3.95 8.57
C ALA A 801 2.84 -4.23 8.09
N GLU A 802 2.48 -5.50 7.96
CA GLU A 802 1.17 -5.93 7.46
C GLU A 802 0.83 -7.39 7.79
N TRP A 803 -0.46 -7.71 7.66
CA TRP A 803 -0.95 -9.08 7.64
C TRP A 803 -0.83 -9.64 6.22
N THR A 804 -0.19 -10.78 6.05
CA THR A 804 -0.17 -11.50 4.77
C THR A 804 -1.55 -12.09 4.46
N SER A 805 -1.81 -12.41 3.18
CA SER A 805 -3.01 -13.13 2.74
C SER A 805 -3.20 -14.49 3.44
N THR A 806 -2.12 -15.08 3.92
CA THR A 806 -2.10 -16.33 4.69
C THR A 806 -2.33 -16.15 6.19
N GLY A 807 -2.59 -14.91 6.65
CA GLY A 807 -2.85 -14.60 8.06
C GLY A 807 -1.59 -14.64 8.93
N ARG A 808 -0.43 -14.22 8.40
CA ARG A 808 0.83 -14.09 9.15
C ARG A 808 1.26 -12.63 9.27
N LEU A 809 2.07 -12.32 10.27
CA LEU A 809 2.70 -11.02 10.43
C LEU A 809 3.95 -10.90 9.55
N ARG A 810 4.04 -9.81 8.79
CA ARG A 810 5.21 -9.44 8.02
C ARG A 810 6.10 -8.48 8.81
N GLN A 811 7.40 -8.78 8.86
CA GLN A 811 8.42 -7.98 9.57
C GLN A 811 8.04 -7.67 11.04
N PRO A 812 7.58 -8.64 11.83
CA PRO A 812 7.26 -8.37 13.22
C PRO A 812 8.53 -8.04 14.01
N ARG A 813 8.45 -7.01 14.85
CA ARG A 813 9.50 -6.55 15.75
C ARG A 813 8.94 -6.56 17.18
N TRP A 814 9.68 -7.19 18.09
CA TRP A 814 9.26 -7.31 19.48
C TRP A 814 9.22 -5.95 20.15
N ARG A 815 8.09 -5.64 20.81
CA ARG A 815 7.93 -4.44 21.62
C ARG A 815 8.05 -4.74 23.11
N GLY A 816 7.57 -5.90 23.56
CA GLY A 816 7.63 -6.26 24.97
C GLY A 816 6.58 -7.25 25.46
N TRP A 817 6.61 -7.51 26.77
CA TRP A 817 5.62 -8.36 27.44
C TRP A 817 4.36 -7.58 27.84
N ARG A 818 3.19 -8.16 27.58
CA ARG A 818 1.85 -7.65 27.95
C ARG A 818 1.28 -8.44 29.11
N THR A 819 1.82 -8.20 30.29
CA THR A 819 1.48 -8.95 31.52
C THR A 819 0.11 -8.57 32.08
N ASP A 820 -0.46 -7.51 31.53
CA ASP A 820 -1.83 -7.04 31.74
C ASP A 820 -2.86 -7.79 30.90
N LYS A 821 -2.45 -8.72 30.02
CA LYS A 821 -3.33 -9.49 29.12
C LYS A 821 -3.32 -10.98 29.38
N ALA A 822 -4.47 -11.61 29.19
CA ALA A 822 -4.62 -13.05 29.20
C ALA A 822 -4.49 -13.57 27.76
N PRO A 823 -3.87 -14.74 27.54
CA PRO A 823 -3.75 -15.33 26.21
C PRO A 823 -5.09 -15.49 25.50
N SER A 824 -6.15 -15.79 26.24
CA SER A 824 -7.52 -15.93 25.74
C SER A 824 -8.10 -14.64 25.17
N ASP A 825 -7.52 -13.48 25.45
CA ASP A 825 -8.00 -12.17 24.99
C ASP A 825 -7.28 -11.71 23.72
N VAL A 826 -6.21 -12.42 23.33
CA VAL A 826 -5.37 -12.07 22.20
C VAL A 826 -6.07 -12.46 20.90
N ARG A 827 -6.78 -11.50 20.31
CA ARG A 827 -7.44 -11.64 19.01
C ARG A 827 -6.62 -10.95 17.94
N ARG A 828 -6.77 -11.41 16.69
CA ARG A 828 -6.31 -10.65 15.52
C ARG A 828 -6.96 -9.26 15.56
N GLU A 829 -6.13 -8.22 15.59
CA GLU A 829 -6.60 -6.83 15.58
C GLU A 829 -7.08 -6.38 14.20
#